data_AF-A0A7T5R361-F1
#
_entry.id   AF-A0A7T5R361-F1
#
_cell.length_a   1.000
_cell.length_b   1.000
_cell.length_c   1.000
_cell.angle_alpha   90.00
_cell.angle_beta   90.00
_cell.angle_gamma   90.00
#
_symmetry.space_group_name_H-M   'P 1'
#
loop_
_entity.id
_entity.type
_entity.pdbx_description
1 polymer ?
#
loop_
_entity_poly.entity_id
_entity_poly.type
_entity_poly.pdbx_seq_one_letter_code
_entity_poly.pdbx_strand_id
1 'polypeptide(L)'
;MDMNNVLEIVMQWGGGIVAVFILLLILSKILVNVGADELAVTERRFFGVALERGRVFAMPGQIGLQARYLPPGLHVIPWPLVRVVYKPTFLSINADELGIVEATDGVPLSAGRIFADDVAGVTHNNFQDPVGFLAKGGIRGKQLRFLTNGTFKIHPYMFKVTKIKKTYIPEGSIGVITALDGAPLEPGQLLGRSTENHENFQRAEDFLKNGGQKGPQIDFLRPGTYNINTEIFKVEIHPAIQIPERQIGVIEALDGLPMDKNEVVASTPDGHNNFQDGQKFLNNGGKRGPQEKILTPGTYYINPYLFTVSWQPQTLIEQGEAGVLISNIGLDPSGLEHDGTEIESDDKYHARYVVPAGYRGIQKDVLGPGAYNINPMAYRVVIIQTRTRSLDWSAERMQNRAPEANIFGPFQVVSHDGFPMQIEVRCQYRIQPQNAPYIVQKLGSVRELESNVIHPQIDGIFRAQVSRSPAIAYQQNRAEEQKAAEEAVRHDLVNYRVDVVSVMITNIVLPEELMHTTQQKNLAEQEKSMFDAKQQAEQRRIEFEKTKTEADAQVSIITAEAGIKVAQHEARQVEERARGDANRIRMLAEADAMKTQQVGDAEAGVIRTKGEAQAKAYRDQVDALTAQGVTTVEVMKAISAAGLKITPDIHVSGTPGGGGDSGGLVQVLLAQMVQNKASGTNAQ
;
A
#
# COMPACT_ATOMS: atom_id res chain seq x y z
N MET A 1 49.43 93.21 -98.05
CA MET A 1 49.03 91.80 -98.04
C MET A 1 47.59 91.73 -97.58
N ASP A 2 46.76 91.14 -98.43
CA ASP A 2 45.34 91.41 -98.61
C ASP A 2 44.41 90.97 -97.47
N MET A 3 43.42 91.82 -97.17
CA MET A 3 42.30 91.50 -96.28
C MET A 3 41.41 90.36 -96.83
N ASN A 4 41.51 90.08 -98.14
CA ASN A 4 40.87 88.93 -98.79
C ASN A 4 41.54 87.59 -98.42
N ASN A 5 42.85 87.56 -98.14
CA ASN A 5 43.55 86.34 -97.70
C ASN A 5 43.16 85.94 -96.26
N VAL A 6 42.88 86.90 -95.38
CA VAL A 6 42.42 86.60 -94.01
C VAL A 6 41.01 86.03 -94.01
N LEU A 7 40.13 86.51 -94.91
CA LEU A 7 38.76 86.00 -95.04
C LEU A 7 38.72 84.58 -95.63
N GLU A 8 39.58 84.28 -96.61
CA GLU A 8 39.74 82.91 -97.16
C GLU A 8 40.33 81.94 -96.12
N ILE A 9 41.32 82.36 -95.34
CA ILE A 9 41.90 81.55 -94.28
C ILE A 9 40.85 81.30 -93.17
N VAL A 10 40.08 82.31 -92.76
CA VAL A 10 39.03 82.13 -91.74
C VAL A 10 37.87 81.26 -92.27
N MET A 11 37.50 81.32 -93.55
CA MET A 11 36.54 80.39 -94.16
C MET A 11 37.07 78.95 -94.31
N GLN A 12 38.34 78.76 -94.66
CA GLN A 12 38.96 77.43 -94.74
C GLN A 12 39.12 76.78 -93.37
N TRP A 13 39.57 77.53 -92.35
CA TRP A 13 39.68 77.04 -90.98
C TRP A 13 38.31 76.89 -90.32
N GLY A 14 37.36 77.79 -90.58
CA GLY A 14 35.97 77.70 -90.12
C GLY A 14 35.24 76.49 -90.71
N GLY A 15 35.40 76.24 -92.01
CA GLY A 15 34.87 75.04 -92.69
C GLY A 15 35.51 73.76 -92.17
N GLY A 16 36.82 73.78 -91.91
CA GLY A 16 37.54 72.66 -91.29
C GLY A 16 37.06 72.35 -89.86
N ILE A 17 36.84 73.37 -89.03
CA ILE A 17 36.33 73.21 -87.66
C ILE A 17 34.89 72.68 -87.67
N VAL A 18 34.02 73.19 -88.55
CA VAL A 18 32.65 72.69 -88.71
C VAL A 18 32.66 71.24 -89.22
N ALA A 19 33.53 70.89 -90.17
CA ALA A 19 33.67 69.53 -90.65
C ALA A 19 34.17 68.58 -89.55
N VAL A 20 35.15 69.00 -88.73
CA VAL A 20 35.62 68.23 -87.56
C VAL A 20 34.52 68.10 -86.51
N PHE A 21 33.73 69.14 -86.27
CA PHE A 21 32.62 69.11 -85.33
C PHE A 21 31.50 68.17 -85.81
N ILE A 22 31.12 68.24 -87.09
CA ILE A 22 30.17 67.31 -87.71
C ILE A 22 30.70 65.89 -87.67
N LEU A 23 31.99 65.69 -87.97
CA LEU A 23 32.65 64.39 -87.88
C LEU A 23 32.63 63.84 -86.44
N LEU A 24 32.93 64.66 -85.44
CA LEU A 24 32.84 64.29 -84.02
C LEU A 24 31.40 63.99 -83.59
N LEU A 25 30.41 64.75 -84.09
CA LEU A 25 29.00 64.45 -83.85
C LEU A 25 28.60 63.12 -84.46
N ILE A 26 29.01 62.83 -85.70
CA ILE A 26 28.77 61.55 -86.37
C ILE A 26 29.48 60.41 -85.61
N LEU A 27 30.76 60.58 -85.25
CA LEU A 27 31.51 59.61 -84.44
C LEU A 27 30.83 59.37 -83.08
N SER A 28 30.31 60.40 -82.42
CA SER A 28 29.61 60.26 -81.13
C SER A 28 28.30 59.48 -81.23
N LYS A 29 27.71 59.38 -82.43
CA LYS A 29 26.51 58.58 -82.71
C LYS A 29 26.83 57.18 -83.20
N ILE A 30 28.00 56.99 -83.83
CA ILE A 30 28.48 55.70 -84.33
C ILE A 30 29.15 54.89 -83.20
N LEU A 31 29.97 55.53 -82.37
CA LEU A 31 30.62 54.89 -81.23
C LEU A 31 29.75 55.03 -79.99
N VAL A 32 29.12 53.92 -79.58
CA VAL A 32 28.33 53.89 -78.36
C VAL A 32 29.05 53.04 -77.33
N ASN A 33 29.44 53.68 -76.23
CA ASN A 33 29.93 52.98 -75.06
C ASN A 33 28.75 52.53 -74.20
N VAL A 34 28.64 51.23 -73.93
CA VAL A 34 27.66 50.65 -73.02
C VAL A 34 28.34 50.44 -71.67
N GLY A 35 27.76 50.98 -70.60
CA GLY A 35 28.33 50.89 -69.25
C GLY A 35 28.55 49.44 -68.80
N ALA A 36 29.42 49.24 -67.80
CA ALA A 36 29.78 47.90 -67.30
C ALA A 36 28.58 47.09 -66.79
N ASP A 37 27.58 47.79 -66.22
CA ASP A 37 26.36 47.20 -65.65
C ASP A 37 25.11 47.44 -66.51
N GLU A 38 25.30 47.85 -67.76
CA GLU A 38 24.21 48.17 -68.69
C GLU A 38 24.21 47.21 -69.88
N LEU A 39 23.03 46.98 -70.45
CA LEU A 39 22.88 46.45 -71.82
C LEU A 39 22.26 47.52 -72.70
N ALA A 40 22.57 47.52 -74.00
CA ALA A 40 21.94 48.47 -74.93
C ALA A 40 20.92 47.78 -75.82
N VAL A 41 19.69 48.27 -75.78
CA VAL A 41 18.61 47.86 -76.68
C VAL A 41 18.68 48.69 -77.96
N THR A 42 18.64 48.00 -79.11
CA THR A 42 18.79 48.65 -80.42
C THR A 42 17.53 48.55 -81.25
N GLU A 43 17.33 49.52 -82.13
CA GLU A 43 16.24 49.55 -83.11
C GLU A 43 16.83 49.80 -84.49
N ARG A 44 16.35 49.05 -85.49
CA ARG A 44 16.72 49.21 -86.89
C ARG A 44 15.58 49.88 -87.65
N ARG A 45 15.84 51.01 -88.31
CA ARG A 45 14.77 51.89 -88.83
C ARG A 45 14.51 51.81 -90.33
N PHE A 46 15.54 51.62 -91.16
CA PHE A 46 15.43 51.91 -92.60
C PHE A 46 15.63 50.72 -93.56
N PHE A 47 16.45 49.72 -93.20
CA PHE A 47 16.80 48.62 -94.11
C PHE A 47 16.66 47.26 -93.43
N GLY A 48 15.97 46.33 -94.10
CA GLY A 48 15.76 44.98 -93.62
C GLY A 48 14.46 44.36 -94.11
N VAL A 49 14.21 43.12 -93.67
CA VAL A 49 12.92 42.44 -93.88
C VAL A 49 11.88 43.04 -92.92
N ALA A 50 10.62 43.16 -93.37
CA ALA A 50 9.54 43.61 -92.49
C ALA A 50 9.31 42.60 -91.35
N LEU A 51 8.79 43.08 -90.21
CA LEU A 51 8.51 42.25 -89.04
C LEU A 51 7.46 41.17 -89.37
N GLU A 52 7.65 39.95 -88.86
CA GLU A 52 6.66 38.87 -88.99
C GLU A 52 5.33 39.29 -88.35
N ARG A 53 4.20 38.94 -88.99
CA ARG A 53 2.87 39.30 -88.48
C ARG A 53 2.67 38.73 -87.07
N GLY A 54 2.32 39.61 -86.13
CA GLY A 54 2.02 39.24 -84.74
C GLY A 54 3.22 39.26 -83.78
N ARG A 55 4.46 39.47 -84.28
CA ARG A 55 5.63 39.71 -83.44
C ARG A 55 5.79 41.19 -83.11
N VAL A 56 6.50 41.49 -82.03
CA VAL A 56 6.81 42.85 -81.56
C VAL A 56 8.31 43.15 -81.67
N PHE A 57 9.17 42.13 -81.51
CA PHE A 57 10.63 42.25 -81.60
C PHE A 57 11.18 41.65 -82.89
N ALA A 58 12.09 42.39 -83.51
CA ALA A 58 12.76 42.04 -84.75
C ALA A 58 13.90 41.04 -84.52
N MET A 59 13.91 39.97 -85.33
CA MET A 59 15.03 39.04 -85.44
C MET A 59 16.19 39.68 -86.23
N PRO A 60 17.42 39.12 -86.16
CA PRO A 60 18.57 39.68 -86.87
C PRO A 60 18.27 39.90 -88.36
N GLY A 61 18.36 41.16 -88.81
CA GLY A 61 18.09 41.55 -90.19
C GLY A 61 16.71 42.17 -90.45
N GLN A 62 15.77 42.08 -89.50
CA GLN A 62 14.43 42.67 -89.62
C GLN A 62 14.41 44.14 -89.14
N ILE A 63 13.44 44.91 -89.64
CA ILE A 63 13.18 46.31 -89.25
C ILE A 63 12.34 46.31 -87.96
N GLY A 64 12.72 47.17 -87.00
CA GLY A 64 12.04 47.31 -85.70
C GLY A 64 12.98 47.20 -84.49
N LEU A 65 12.37 47.14 -83.30
CA LEU A 65 13.07 46.96 -82.02
C LEU A 65 13.71 45.58 -81.98
N GLN A 66 15.04 45.51 -81.90
CA GLN A 66 15.77 44.25 -82.02
C GLN A 66 15.62 43.42 -80.74
N ALA A 67 15.37 42.11 -80.89
CA ALA A 67 15.39 41.17 -79.76
C ALA A 67 16.80 41.03 -79.14
N ARG A 68 17.84 41.16 -79.97
CA ARG A 68 19.24 41.09 -79.53
C ARG A 68 19.66 42.39 -78.86
N TYR A 69 20.14 42.31 -77.63
CA TYR A 69 20.81 43.41 -76.96
C TYR A 69 22.33 43.40 -77.19
N LEU A 70 22.98 44.55 -76.98
CA LEU A 70 24.43 44.67 -76.99
C LEU A 70 24.99 44.52 -75.57
N PRO A 71 26.02 43.67 -75.35
CA PRO A 71 26.68 43.54 -74.06
C PRO A 71 27.49 44.81 -73.71
N PRO A 72 27.97 44.96 -72.47
CA PRO A 72 28.90 46.03 -72.08
C PRO A 72 30.11 46.14 -73.01
N GLY A 73 30.57 47.36 -73.23
CA GLY A 73 31.74 47.65 -74.06
C GLY A 73 31.50 48.69 -75.14
N LEU A 74 32.57 48.98 -75.88
CA LEU A 74 32.53 49.92 -76.99
C LEU A 74 32.00 49.21 -78.25
N HIS A 75 30.83 49.63 -78.71
CA HIS A 75 30.21 49.10 -79.93
C HIS A 75 30.21 50.16 -81.04
N VAL A 76 30.55 49.72 -82.25
CA VAL A 76 30.43 50.52 -83.47
C VAL A 76 29.09 50.20 -84.10
N ILE A 77 28.17 51.16 -84.03
CA ILE A 77 26.80 51.02 -84.50
C ILE A 77 26.67 51.81 -85.81
N PRO A 78 26.15 51.19 -86.89
CA PRO A 78 25.98 51.87 -88.17
C PRO A 78 24.82 52.87 -88.08
N TRP A 79 25.09 54.08 -87.59
CA TRP A 79 24.16 55.19 -87.61
C TRP A 79 24.10 55.80 -89.02
N PRO A 80 22.92 56.14 -89.59
CA PRO A 80 21.58 56.22 -88.98
C PRO A 80 20.72 54.95 -89.10
N LEU A 81 21.29 53.83 -89.58
CA LEU A 81 20.56 52.59 -89.87
C LEU A 81 20.06 51.90 -88.60
N VAL A 82 20.89 51.88 -87.56
CA VAL A 82 20.59 51.32 -86.23
C VAL A 82 20.80 52.40 -85.17
N ARG A 83 19.87 52.47 -84.21
CA ARG A 83 19.91 53.42 -83.10
C ARG A 83 19.82 52.67 -81.77
N VAL A 84 20.58 53.11 -80.76
CA VAL A 84 20.36 52.69 -79.37
C VAL A 84 19.17 53.45 -78.81
N VAL A 85 18.15 52.70 -78.40
CA VAL A 85 16.90 53.26 -77.86
C VAL A 85 17.07 53.54 -76.39
N TYR A 86 17.58 52.57 -75.64
CA TYR A 86 17.67 52.62 -74.19
C TYR A 86 18.82 51.76 -73.67
N LYS A 87 19.37 52.13 -72.52
CA LYS A 87 20.43 51.40 -71.81
C LYS A 87 19.97 51.00 -70.41
N PRO A 88 19.18 49.93 -70.27
CA PRO A 88 18.80 49.43 -68.95
C PRO A 88 20.00 48.85 -68.21
N THR A 89 19.95 48.95 -66.88
CA THR A 89 20.87 48.23 -65.99
C THR A 89 20.50 46.75 -65.91
N PHE A 90 21.45 45.91 -65.51
CA PHE A 90 21.20 44.49 -65.30
C PHE A 90 20.18 44.25 -64.18
N LEU A 91 19.38 43.19 -64.36
CA LEU A 91 18.42 42.77 -63.38
C LEU A 91 19.16 42.02 -62.25
N SER A 92 19.23 42.64 -61.08
CA SER A 92 19.72 41.99 -59.86
C SER A 92 18.54 41.43 -59.07
N ILE A 93 18.57 40.13 -58.74
CA ILE A 93 17.61 39.45 -57.87
C ILE A 93 18.32 39.12 -56.56
N ASN A 94 17.78 39.64 -55.45
CA ASN A 94 18.35 39.44 -54.13
C ASN A 94 18.29 37.96 -53.69
N ALA A 95 19.08 37.59 -52.68
CA ALA A 95 19.15 36.21 -52.20
C ALA A 95 17.81 35.67 -51.66
N ASP A 96 16.93 36.54 -51.18
CA ASP A 96 15.59 36.25 -50.64
C ASP A 96 14.45 36.42 -51.67
N GLU A 97 14.80 36.76 -52.92
CA GLU A 97 13.85 37.03 -54.00
C GLU A 97 13.90 35.93 -55.09
N LEU A 98 12.80 35.84 -55.84
CA LEU A 98 12.66 35.08 -57.09
C LEU A 98 12.09 36.03 -58.16
N GLY A 99 12.56 35.89 -59.39
CA GLY A 99 12.03 36.64 -60.53
C GLY A 99 11.03 35.82 -61.33
N ILE A 100 9.75 36.16 -61.27
CA ILE A 100 8.72 35.61 -62.17
C ILE A 100 8.79 36.35 -63.50
N VAL A 101 8.96 35.61 -64.59
CA VAL A 101 9.17 36.17 -65.93
C VAL A 101 7.87 36.15 -66.73
N GLU A 102 7.52 37.27 -67.35
CA GLU A 102 6.42 37.41 -68.29
C GLU A 102 6.98 37.84 -69.66
N ALA A 103 6.81 36.99 -70.67
CA ALA A 103 7.25 37.27 -72.04
C ALA A 103 6.18 38.06 -72.80
N THR A 104 6.54 39.19 -73.39
CA THR A 104 5.62 40.05 -74.14
C THR A 104 5.45 39.62 -75.60
N ASP A 105 6.40 38.84 -76.12
CA ASP A 105 6.45 38.40 -77.52
C ASP A 105 6.77 36.90 -77.64
N GLY A 106 6.35 36.29 -78.75
CA GLY A 106 6.41 34.86 -78.98
C GLY A 106 5.10 34.29 -79.54
N VAL A 107 5.05 32.97 -79.65
CA VAL A 107 3.85 32.23 -80.05
C VAL A 107 2.72 32.49 -79.03
N PRO A 108 1.47 32.74 -79.46
CA PRO A 108 0.36 32.94 -78.53
C PRO A 108 0.16 31.72 -77.62
N LEU A 109 -0.13 31.98 -76.35
CA LEU A 109 -0.51 30.95 -75.39
C LEU A 109 -1.77 30.20 -75.86
N SER A 110 -1.77 28.87 -75.73
CA SER A 110 -2.92 28.02 -76.05
C SER A 110 -4.13 28.38 -75.18
N ALA A 111 -5.32 28.43 -75.78
CA ALA A 111 -6.55 28.74 -75.06
C ALA A 111 -6.76 27.80 -73.87
N GLY A 112 -7.02 28.37 -72.68
CA GLY A 112 -7.28 27.63 -71.44
C GLY A 112 -6.07 27.44 -70.50
N ARG A 113 -4.85 27.78 -70.92
CA ARG A 113 -3.67 27.81 -70.04
C ARG A 113 -3.41 29.21 -69.52
N ILE A 114 -2.87 29.32 -68.30
CA ILE A 114 -2.52 30.60 -67.66
C ILE A 114 -1.00 30.85 -67.74
N PHE A 115 -0.20 29.78 -67.64
CA PHE A 115 1.25 29.83 -67.74
C PHE A 115 1.76 29.20 -69.03
N ALA A 116 2.84 29.78 -69.56
CA ALA A 116 3.54 29.38 -70.75
C ALA A 116 4.65 28.37 -70.41
N ASP A 117 4.67 27.27 -71.17
CA ASP A 117 5.73 26.27 -71.10
C ASP A 117 7.03 26.84 -71.68
N ASP A 118 8.14 26.50 -71.05
CA ASP A 118 9.47 26.86 -71.57
C ASP A 118 9.94 25.86 -72.64
N VAL A 119 9.48 26.06 -73.87
CA VAL A 119 9.84 25.23 -75.03
C VAL A 119 11.31 25.44 -75.45
N ALA A 120 11.86 26.62 -75.19
CA ALA A 120 13.23 26.97 -75.56
C ALA A 120 14.25 26.38 -74.57
N GLY A 121 13.87 26.17 -73.30
CA GLY A 121 14.66 25.45 -72.31
C GLY A 121 16.07 26.01 -72.15
N VAL A 122 17.10 25.20 -72.33
CA VAL A 122 18.49 25.64 -72.11
C VAL A 122 18.97 26.66 -73.16
N THR A 123 18.32 26.76 -74.33
CA THR A 123 18.86 27.56 -75.46
C THR A 123 18.85 29.06 -75.23
N HIS A 124 17.98 29.56 -74.35
CA HIS A 124 17.87 30.99 -74.04
C HIS A 124 18.54 31.39 -72.72
N ASN A 125 19.29 30.47 -72.09
CA ASN A 125 20.15 30.71 -70.92
C ASN A 125 19.52 31.62 -69.84
N ASN A 126 18.43 31.16 -69.21
CA ASN A 126 17.69 31.96 -68.22
C ASN A 126 17.14 33.28 -68.77
N PHE A 127 16.60 33.24 -70.00
CA PHE A 127 16.02 34.39 -70.71
C PHE A 127 17.03 35.51 -71.06
N GLN A 128 18.33 35.21 -70.97
CA GLN A 128 19.40 36.11 -71.37
C GLN A 128 19.69 36.06 -72.87
N ASP A 129 19.22 35.06 -73.62
CA ASP A 129 19.26 35.09 -75.08
C ASP A 129 17.83 35.16 -75.66
N PRO A 130 17.33 36.38 -75.92
CA PRO A 130 15.97 36.57 -76.46
C PRO A 130 15.82 36.05 -77.89
N VAL A 131 16.92 36.01 -78.67
CA VAL A 131 16.90 35.47 -80.04
C VAL A 131 16.72 33.95 -79.98
N GLY A 132 17.46 33.28 -79.10
CA GLY A 132 17.32 31.85 -78.84
C GLY A 132 15.90 31.47 -78.39
N PHE A 133 15.26 32.30 -77.57
CA PHE A 133 13.88 32.10 -77.11
C PHE A 133 12.87 32.16 -78.29
N LEU A 134 12.95 33.21 -79.12
CA LEU A 134 12.03 33.39 -80.25
C LEU A 134 12.30 32.40 -81.40
N ALA A 135 13.55 32.01 -81.62
CA ALA A 135 13.92 31.07 -82.69
C ALA A 135 13.38 29.66 -82.44
N LYS A 136 13.27 29.25 -81.18
CA LYS A 136 12.74 27.93 -80.77
C LYS A 136 11.24 27.93 -80.49
N GLY A 137 10.53 29.00 -80.83
CA GLY A 137 9.08 29.07 -80.66
C GLY A 137 8.64 29.35 -79.22
N GLY A 138 9.39 30.18 -78.49
CA GLY A 138 9.00 30.64 -77.15
C GLY A 138 7.58 31.24 -77.14
N ILE A 139 6.86 30.97 -76.06
CA ILE A 139 5.43 31.30 -75.92
C ILE A 139 5.30 32.61 -75.13
N ARG A 140 4.44 33.52 -75.59
CA ARG A 140 4.16 34.79 -74.89
C ARG A 140 3.25 34.56 -73.68
N GLY A 141 3.45 35.32 -72.60
CA GLY A 141 2.71 35.23 -71.34
C GLY A 141 3.61 34.95 -70.13
N LYS A 142 2.99 34.69 -68.97
CA LYS A 142 3.69 34.32 -67.73
C LYS A 142 4.38 32.97 -67.88
N GLN A 143 5.67 32.89 -67.63
CA GLN A 143 6.46 31.68 -67.83
C GLN A 143 6.43 30.78 -66.59
N LEU A 144 6.45 29.46 -66.78
CA LEU A 144 6.61 28.49 -65.68
C LEU A 144 8.01 28.57 -65.04
N ARG A 145 9.03 28.85 -65.85
CA ARG A 145 10.41 29.00 -65.36
C ARG A 145 10.60 30.37 -64.73
N PHE A 146 11.13 30.39 -63.51
CA PHE A 146 11.51 31.59 -62.79
C PHE A 146 13.04 31.78 -62.76
N LEU A 147 13.46 32.97 -62.36
CA LEU A 147 14.86 33.34 -62.13
C LEU A 147 15.16 33.25 -60.63
N THR A 148 16.27 32.59 -60.29
CA THR A 148 16.79 32.52 -58.91
C THR A 148 17.58 33.79 -58.57
N ASN A 149 18.21 33.83 -57.40
CA ASN A 149 19.11 34.93 -57.04
C ASN A 149 20.33 35.02 -57.97
N GLY A 150 20.72 36.24 -58.31
CA GLY A 150 21.81 36.50 -59.24
C GLY A 150 21.59 37.76 -60.08
N THR A 151 22.58 38.09 -60.91
CA THR A 151 22.53 39.22 -61.86
C THR A 151 22.30 38.68 -63.25
N PHE A 152 21.18 39.04 -63.87
CA PHE A 152 20.76 38.57 -65.19
C PHE A 152 20.71 39.70 -66.21
N LYS A 153 21.19 39.40 -67.42
CA LYS A 153 21.14 40.30 -68.57
C LYS A 153 19.82 40.12 -69.33
N ILE A 154 18.72 40.58 -68.73
CA ILE A 154 17.37 40.40 -69.28
C ILE A 154 16.96 41.60 -70.12
N HIS A 155 16.38 41.34 -71.29
CA HIS A 155 15.81 42.38 -72.14
C HIS A 155 14.48 42.91 -71.55
N PRO A 156 14.44 44.11 -70.95
CA PRO A 156 13.32 44.52 -70.07
C PRO A 156 11.99 44.75 -70.79
N TYR A 157 12.02 45.07 -72.09
CA TYR A 157 10.78 45.20 -72.88
C TYR A 157 10.22 43.86 -73.35
N MET A 158 11.08 42.84 -73.46
CA MET A 158 10.69 41.53 -73.99
C MET A 158 10.29 40.58 -72.86
N PHE A 159 11.01 40.67 -71.74
CA PHE A 159 10.74 39.90 -70.53
C PHE A 159 10.54 40.88 -69.38
N LYS A 160 9.30 40.98 -68.92
CA LYS A 160 8.96 41.72 -67.71
C LYS A 160 9.19 40.78 -66.52
N VAL A 161 10.02 41.19 -65.57
CA VAL A 161 10.32 40.37 -64.39
C VAL A 161 9.71 41.00 -63.15
N THR A 162 8.85 40.24 -62.47
CA THR A 162 8.25 40.59 -61.19
C THR A 162 9.00 39.86 -60.08
N LYS A 163 9.50 40.61 -59.10
CA LYS A 163 10.21 40.03 -57.95
C LYS A 163 9.22 39.61 -56.87
N ILE A 164 9.28 38.35 -56.47
CA ILE A 164 8.52 37.80 -55.35
C ILE A 164 9.50 37.31 -54.27
N LYS A 165 9.06 37.24 -53.01
CA LYS A 165 9.90 36.69 -51.94
C LYS A 165 9.89 35.16 -51.99
N LYS A 166 11.02 34.53 -51.63
CA LYS A 166 11.10 33.09 -51.42
C LYS A 166 10.18 32.65 -50.29
N THR A 167 9.62 31.46 -50.41
CA THR A 167 8.74 30.91 -49.37
C THR A 167 9.59 30.35 -48.25
N TYR A 168 9.45 30.92 -47.05
CA TYR A 168 10.11 30.45 -45.84
C TYR A 168 9.11 29.76 -44.93
N ILE A 169 9.43 28.52 -44.53
CA ILE A 169 8.63 27.74 -43.58
C ILE A 169 9.43 27.66 -42.29
N PRO A 170 8.92 28.24 -41.19
CA PRO A 170 9.63 28.24 -39.92
C PRO A 170 9.76 26.83 -39.35
N GLU A 171 10.75 26.63 -38.49
CA GLU A 171 10.90 25.40 -37.73
C GLU A 171 9.65 25.10 -36.89
N GLY A 172 9.33 23.82 -36.75
CA GLY A 172 8.11 23.38 -36.08
C GLY A 172 6.82 23.66 -36.85
N SER A 173 6.89 24.00 -38.15
CA SER A 173 5.72 24.19 -39.02
C SER A 173 5.84 23.40 -40.32
N ILE A 174 4.73 23.25 -41.02
CA ILE A 174 4.64 22.68 -42.37
C ILE A 174 4.03 23.70 -43.32
N GLY A 175 4.41 23.64 -44.59
CA GLY A 175 3.77 24.39 -45.66
C GLY A 175 2.85 23.50 -46.46
N VAL A 176 1.54 23.65 -46.30
CA VAL A 176 0.54 22.95 -47.11
C VAL A 176 0.35 23.70 -48.41
N ILE A 177 0.35 22.98 -49.53
CA ILE A 177 0.31 23.58 -50.87
C ILE A 177 -1.07 23.41 -51.49
N THR A 178 -1.57 24.47 -52.11
CA THR A 178 -2.72 24.45 -53.01
C THR A 178 -2.29 24.89 -54.40
N ALA A 179 -2.41 24.00 -55.38
CA ALA A 179 -2.14 24.29 -56.79
C ALA A 179 -3.34 25.01 -57.41
N LEU A 180 -3.10 26.16 -58.04
CA LEU A 180 -4.14 26.95 -58.73
C LEU A 180 -4.37 26.47 -60.18
N ASP A 181 -3.38 25.76 -60.75
CA ASP A 181 -3.36 25.25 -62.12
C ASP A 181 -3.00 23.76 -62.13
N GLY A 182 -3.42 23.03 -63.17
CA GLY A 182 -3.29 21.58 -63.29
C GLY A 182 -4.56 20.87 -63.75
N ALA A 183 -4.50 19.54 -63.84
CA ALA A 183 -5.64 18.69 -64.16
C ALA A 183 -6.72 18.78 -63.06
N PRO A 184 -8.02 18.67 -63.36
CA PRO A 184 -9.05 18.66 -62.33
C PRO A 184 -8.90 17.44 -61.40
N LEU A 185 -9.28 17.59 -60.12
CA LEU A 185 -9.40 16.47 -59.17
C LEU A 185 -10.44 15.45 -59.65
N GLU A 186 -10.18 14.17 -59.43
CA GLU A 186 -11.15 13.10 -59.72
C GLU A 186 -12.36 13.19 -58.76
N PRO A 187 -13.59 12.87 -59.20
CA PRO A 187 -14.76 12.88 -58.32
C PRO A 187 -14.56 11.97 -57.10
N GLY A 188 -14.71 12.53 -55.89
CA GLY A 188 -14.54 11.81 -54.62
C GLY A 188 -13.14 11.94 -54.02
N GLN A 189 -12.16 12.48 -54.74
CA GLN A 189 -10.83 12.81 -54.25
C GLN A 189 -10.83 14.19 -53.59
N LEU A 190 -10.29 14.33 -52.37
CA LEU A 190 -10.21 15.62 -51.68
C LEU A 190 -8.88 16.34 -51.96
N LEU A 191 -7.80 15.58 -52.12
CA LEU A 191 -6.43 16.08 -52.27
C LEU A 191 -5.79 15.63 -53.57
N GLY A 192 -5.04 16.53 -54.23
CA GLY A 192 -4.25 16.22 -55.41
C GLY A 192 -3.17 15.18 -55.12
N ARG A 193 -2.97 14.23 -56.04
CA ARG A 193 -1.95 13.18 -55.92
C ARG A 193 -0.55 13.78 -55.97
N SER A 194 0.38 13.13 -55.26
CA SER A 194 1.81 13.38 -55.42
C SER A 194 2.24 13.06 -56.85
N THR A 195 3.10 13.89 -57.41
CA THR A 195 3.69 13.68 -58.74
C THR A 195 5.17 13.34 -58.58
N GLU A 196 5.79 12.77 -59.59
CA GLU A 196 7.24 12.50 -59.52
C GLU A 196 8.05 13.73 -59.96
N ASN A 197 9.27 13.86 -59.43
CA ASN A 197 10.32 14.78 -59.88
C ASN A 197 10.09 16.30 -59.74
N HIS A 198 9.03 16.75 -59.05
CA HIS A 198 8.75 18.19 -58.85
C HIS A 198 9.63 18.89 -57.79
N GLU A 199 10.55 18.19 -57.12
CA GLU A 199 11.49 18.71 -56.11
C GLU A 199 10.84 19.64 -55.07
N ASN A 200 9.82 19.15 -54.37
CA ASN A 200 9.02 19.94 -53.42
C ASN A 200 8.38 21.18 -54.09
N PHE A 201 7.83 20.99 -55.29
CA PHE A 201 7.10 22.02 -56.05
C PHE A 201 7.96 23.20 -56.53
N GLN A 202 9.29 23.08 -56.46
CA GLN A 202 10.21 24.05 -57.05
C GLN A 202 10.24 23.95 -58.58
N ARG A 203 9.94 22.79 -59.16
CA ARG A 203 9.80 22.61 -60.61
C ARG A 203 8.33 22.52 -61.00
N ALA A 204 7.71 23.69 -61.22
CA ALA A 204 6.30 23.79 -61.64
C ALA A 204 6.03 23.11 -62.99
N GLU A 205 7.01 23.14 -63.90
CA GLU A 205 6.88 22.50 -65.22
C GLU A 205 6.75 20.98 -65.13
N ASP A 206 7.55 20.33 -64.29
CA ASP A 206 7.54 18.87 -64.13
C ASP A 206 6.25 18.44 -63.43
N PHE A 207 5.80 19.22 -62.44
CA PHE A 207 4.50 19.02 -61.79
C PHE A 207 3.35 19.00 -62.81
N LEU A 208 3.26 20.01 -63.69
CA LEU A 208 2.18 20.09 -64.68
C LEU A 208 2.31 19.04 -65.79
N LYS A 209 3.53 18.76 -66.28
CA LYS A 209 3.80 17.74 -67.30
C LYS A 209 3.47 16.33 -66.82
N ASN A 210 3.72 16.04 -65.55
CA ASN A 210 3.46 14.73 -64.94
C ASN A 210 2.01 14.55 -64.45
N GLY A 211 1.08 15.42 -64.89
CA GLY A 211 -0.34 15.29 -64.57
C GLY A 211 -0.73 15.84 -63.19
N GLY A 212 0.02 16.81 -62.66
CA GLY A 212 -0.30 17.51 -61.43
C GLY A 212 -1.73 18.05 -61.41
N GLN A 213 -2.40 17.85 -60.29
CA GLN A 213 -3.82 18.17 -60.13
C GLN A 213 -4.00 19.54 -59.48
N LYS A 214 -5.03 20.28 -59.90
CA LYS A 214 -5.45 21.54 -59.29
C LYS A 214 -6.15 21.27 -57.96
N GLY A 215 -5.91 22.12 -56.96
CA GLY A 215 -6.50 22.05 -55.61
C GLY A 215 -5.47 21.82 -54.52
N PRO A 216 -5.90 21.53 -53.27
CA PRO A 216 -4.98 21.25 -52.17
C PRO A 216 -4.23 19.94 -52.45
N GLN A 217 -2.94 19.92 -52.16
CA GLN A 217 -2.05 18.79 -52.49
C GLN A 217 -1.82 17.89 -51.28
N ILE A 218 -1.56 16.60 -51.55
CA ILE A 218 -1.22 15.64 -50.49
C ILE A 218 0.18 15.89 -49.93
N ASP A 219 1.13 16.25 -50.79
CA ASP A 219 2.49 16.58 -50.39
C ASP A 219 2.54 17.97 -49.77
N PHE A 220 3.40 18.10 -48.78
CA PHE A 220 3.63 19.34 -48.05
C PHE A 220 5.12 19.63 -47.97
N LEU A 221 5.44 20.87 -47.63
CA LEU A 221 6.79 21.34 -47.46
C LEU A 221 7.22 21.24 -45.99
N ARG A 222 8.40 20.68 -45.76
CA ARG A 222 9.06 20.65 -44.44
C ARG A 222 9.66 22.02 -44.11
N PRO A 223 10.06 22.31 -42.85
CA PRO A 223 10.79 23.53 -42.52
C PRO A 223 11.97 23.80 -43.46
N GLY A 224 12.11 25.04 -43.91
CA GLY A 224 13.14 25.43 -44.87
C GLY A 224 12.72 26.57 -45.79
N THR A 225 13.66 27.00 -46.64
CA THR A 225 13.44 28.03 -47.66
C THR A 225 13.31 27.38 -49.02
N TYR A 226 12.21 27.64 -49.71
CA TYR A 226 11.90 27.03 -51.00
C TYR A 226 11.71 28.09 -52.09
N ASN A 227 12.12 27.74 -53.30
CA ASN A 227 11.94 28.56 -54.49
C ASN A 227 10.59 28.24 -55.15
N ILE A 228 9.48 28.63 -54.50
CA ILE A 228 8.13 28.33 -54.98
C ILE A 228 7.58 29.50 -55.78
N ASN A 229 7.00 29.22 -56.95
CA ASN A 229 6.21 30.20 -57.68
C ASN A 229 4.84 30.36 -57.00
N THR A 230 4.70 31.40 -56.20
CA THR A 230 3.47 31.69 -55.42
C THR A 230 2.27 32.07 -56.28
N GLU A 231 2.46 32.36 -57.57
CA GLU A 231 1.34 32.58 -58.50
C GLU A 231 0.69 31.26 -58.97
N ILE A 232 1.40 30.14 -58.87
CA ILE A 232 0.89 28.80 -59.23
C ILE A 232 0.51 28.03 -57.97
N PHE A 233 1.37 28.08 -56.95
CA PHE A 233 1.24 27.32 -55.72
C PHE A 233 1.01 28.27 -54.55
N LYS A 234 -0.20 28.26 -54.00
CA LYS A 234 -0.48 28.95 -52.75
C LYS A 234 0.04 28.09 -51.59
N VAL A 235 0.89 28.66 -50.74
CA VAL A 235 1.45 27.98 -49.56
C VAL A 235 0.81 28.52 -48.29
N GLU A 236 0.23 27.64 -47.49
CA GLU A 236 -0.34 27.95 -46.18
C GLU A 236 0.49 27.29 -45.08
N ILE A 237 0.91 28.07 -44.09
CA ILE A 237 1.78 27.59 -43.01
C ILE A 237 0.90 27.10 -41.87
N HIS A 238 1.07 25.83 -41.49
CA HIS A 238 0.40 25.21 -40.34
C HIS A 238 1.44 24.75 -39.32
N PRO A 239 1.13 24.79 -38.01
CA PRO A 239 2.04 24.26 -37.00
C PRO A 239 2.17 22.73 -37.14
N ALA A 240 3.36 22.21 -36.85
CA ALA A 240 3.58 20.77 -36.75
C ALA A 240 2.87 20.22 -35.51
N ILE A 241 2.47 18.95 -35.58
CA ILE A 241 1.72 18.30 -34.52
C ILE A 241 2.71 17.82 -33.46
N GLN A 242 2.65 18.44 -32.29
CA GLN A 242 3.47 18.06 -31.15
C GLN A 242 2.60 17.32 -30.14
N ILE A 243 2.95 16.07 -29.87
CA ILE A 243 2.25 15.24 -28.89
C ILE A 243 3.06 15.29 -27.59
N PRO A 244 2.48 15.85 -26.51
CA PRO A 244 3.15 15.94 -25.22
C PRO A 244 3.48 14.57 -24.65
N GLU A 245 4.39 14.54 -23.67
CA GLU A 245 4.60 13.36 -22.86
C GLU A 245 3.31 12.94 -22.13
N ARG A 246 3.13 11.63 -21.93
CA ARG A 246 1.93 11.03 -21.30
C ARG A 246 0.62 11.27 -22.05
N GLN A 247 0.70 11.68 -23.31
CA GLN A 247 -0.43 11.79 -24.23
C GLN A 247 -0.19 10.93 -25.46
N ILE A 248 -1.28 10.58 -26.11
CA ILE A 248 -1.31 9.89 -27.40
C ILE A 248 -2.05 10.76 -28.41
N GLY A 249 -1.63 10.69 -29.67
CA GLY A 249 -2.36 11.26 -30.79
C GLY A 249 -3.29 10.22 -31.39
N VAL A 250 -4.58 10.49 -31.40
CA VAL A 250 -5.58 9.71 -32.14
C VAL A 250 -5.85 10.41 -33.47
N ILE A 251 -5.76 9.65 -34.56
CA ILE A 251 -5.79 10.15 -35.93
C ILE A 251 -7.12 9.81 -36.57
N GLU A 252 -7.68 10.76 -37.29
CA GLU A 252 -8.82 10.58 -38.19
C GLU A 252 -8.41 10.95 -39.61
N ALA A 253 -8.60 10.03 -40.55
CA ALA A 253 -8.31 10.26 -41.97
C ALA A 253 -9.55 10.86 -42.65
N LEU A 254 -9.39 12.00 -43.31
CA LEU A 254 -10.45 12.71 -44.02
C LEU A 254 -10.68 12.17 -45.43
N ASP A 255 -9.64 11.59 -46.04
CA ASP A 255 -9.66 11.02 -47.39
C ASP A 255 -9.21 9.55 -47.39
N GLY A 256 -9.62 8.80 -48.41
CA GLY A 256 -9.35 7.35 -48.56
C GLY A 256 -10.59 6.53 -48.89
N LEU A 257 -10.40 5.20 -48.93
CA LEU A 257 -11.49 4.26 -49.17
C LEU A 257 -12.56 4.35 -48.06
N PRO A 258 -13.85 4.17 -48.36
CA PRO A 258 -14.86 4.13 -47.31
C PRO A 258 -14.57 3.02 -46.28
N MET A 259 -14.72 3.35 -44.99
CA MET A 259 -14.70 2.36 -43.91
C MET A 259 -15.93 1.46 -43.99
N ASP A 260 -15.79 0.21 -43.54
CA ASP A 260 -16.91 -0.73 -43.45
C ASP A 260 -17.92 -0.24 -42.39
N LYS A 261 -19.22 -0.48 -42.61
CA LYS A 261 -20.28 -0.09 -41.68
C LYS A 261 -20.17 -0.81 -40.32
N ASN A 262 -19.55 -1.99 -40.29
CA ASN A 262 -19.40 -2.80 -39.07
C ASN A 262 -18.13 -2.46 -38.28
N GLU A 263 -17.18 -1.74 -38.87
CA GLU A 263 -15.95 -1.31 -38.22
C GLU A 263 -16.19 0.01 -37.46
N VAL A 264 -15.68 0.10 -36.23
CA VAL A 264 -15.71 1.35 -35.44
C VAL A 264 -14.50 2.22 -35.73
N VAL A 265 -13.37 1.57 -36.05
CA VAL A 265 -12.08 2.18 -36.32
C VAL A 265 -11.51 1.51 -37.56
N ALA A 266 -11.02 2.31 -38.49
CA ALA A 266 -10.41 1.87 -39.73
C ALA A 266 -9.02 1.27 -39.48
N SER A 267 -8.77 0.13 -40.12
CA SER A 267 -7.43 -0.48 -40.13
C SER A 267 -6.44 0.43 -40.86
N THR A 268 -5.30 0.67 -40.23
CA THR A 268 -4.25 1.54 -40.78
C THR A 268 -3.23 0.72 -41.57
N PRO A 269 -3.01 1.01 -42.87
CA PRO A 269 -2.02 0.30 -43.67
C PRO A 269 -0.59 0.56 -43.19
N ASP A 270 0.35 -0.35 -43.41
CA ASP A 270 1.77 -0.16 -43.06
C ASP A 270 2.52 0.73 -44.05
N GLY A 271 3.71 1.22 -43.67
CA GLY A 271 4.65 1.90 -44.60
C GLY A 271 4.47 3.41 -44.82
N HIS A 272 3.51 4.05 -44.15
CA HIS A 272 3.18 5.48 -44.27
C HIS A 272 3.93 6.39 -43.27
N ASN A 273 4.94 5.85 -42.56
CA ASN A 273 5.83 6.59 -41.65
C ASN A 273 5.10 7.47 -40.62
N ASN A 274 4.18 6.89 -39.84
CA ASN A 274 3.38 7.59 -38.83
C ASN A 274 2.58 8.77 -39.41
N PHE A 275 1.87 8.53 -40.50
CA PHE A 275 0.99 9.49 -41.19
C PHE A 275 1.69 10.71 -41.81
N GLN A 276 3.02 10.68 -41.90
CA GLN A 276 3.79 11.72 -42.57
C GLN A 276 3.79 11.55 -44.10
N ASP A 277 3.69 10.32 -44.60
CA ASP A 277 3.64 10.03 -46.04
C ASP A 277 2.18 9.74 -46.47
N GLY A 278 1.41 10.79 -46.73
CA GLY A 278 -0.01 10.68 -47.11
C GLY A 278 -0.26 9.87 -48.38
N GLN A 279 0.61 10.01 -49.41
CA GLN A 279 0.46 9.26 -50.66
C GLN A 279 0.62 7.76 -50.46
N LYS A 280 1.58 7.32 -49.63
CA LYS A 280 1.77 5.91 -49.31
C LYS A 280 0.59 5.36 -48.52
N PHE A 281 0.01 6.16 -47.61
CA PHE A 281 -1.20 5.78 -46.88
C PHE A 281 -2.36 5.48 -47.84
N LEU A 282 -2.64 6.37 -48.81
CA LEU A 282 -3.71 6.16 -49.78
C LEU A 282 -3.40 4.99 -50.74
N ASN A 283 -2.16 4.89 -51.24
CA ASN A 283 -1.75 3.81 -52.15
C ASN A 283 -1.84 2.42 -51.51
N ASN A 284 -1.59 2.32 -50.21
CA ASN A 284 -1.66 1.06 -49.48
C ASN A 284 -3.09 0.72 -49.01
N GLY A 285 -4.12 1.40 -49.54
CA GLY A 285 -5.53 1.11 -49.25
C GLY A 285 -6.05 1.77 -47.97
N GLY A 286 -5.47 2.92 -47.58
CA GLY A 286 -5.94 3.71 -46.44
C GLY A 286 -7.44 4.01 -46.52
N LYS A 287 -8.14 3.78 -45.42
CA LYS A 287 -9.58 4.03 -45.28
C LYS A 287 -9.82 5.36 -44.55
N ARG A 288 -10.87 6.10 -44.92
CA ARG A 288 -11.31 7.32 -44.22
C ARG A 288 -12.01 6.98 -42.89
N GLY A 289 -11.91 7.88 -41.91
CA GLY A 289 -12.44 7.73 -40.56
C GLY A 289 -11.34 7.57 -39.50
N PRO A 290 -11.73 7.30 -38.23
CA PRO A 290 -10.80 7.09 -37.12
C PRO A 290 -9.85 5.94 -37.41
N GLN A 291 -8.55 6.12 -37.14
CA GLN A 291 -7.51 5.15 -37.45
C GLN A 291 -7.16 4.29 -36.24
N GLU A 292 -6.80 3.02 -36.49
CA GLU A 292 -6.39 2.07 -35.45
C GLU A 292 -5.06 2.49 -34.81
N LYS A 293 -4.07 2.82 -35.65
CA LYS A 293 -2.76 3.24 -35.16
C LYS A 293 -2.82 4.65 -34.58
N ILE A 294 -2.07 4.83 -33.51
CA ILE A 294 -1.91 6.09 -32.80
C ILE A 294 -0.51 6.65 -33.01
N LEU A 295 -0.36 7.93 -32.70
CA LEU A 295 0.93 8.59 -32.64
C LEU A 295 1.43 8.61 -31.19
N THR A 296 2.67 8.19 -31.00
CA THR A 296 3.37 8.27 -29.71
C THR A 296 3.85 9.71 -29.44
N PRO A 297 4.21 10.06 -28.19
CA PRO A 297 4.81 11.37 -27.90
C PRO A 297 5.96 11.74 -28.85
N GLY A 298 5.96 12.96 -29.36
CA GLY A 298 6.92 13.43 -30.37
C GLY A 298 6.36 14.50 -31.30
N THR A 299 7.20 14.97 -32.22
CA THR A 299 6.85 15.97 -33.24
C THR A 299 6.64 15.30 -34.59
N TYR A 300 5.48 15.52 -35.19
CA TYR A 300 5.10 14.94 -36.48
C TYR A 300 4.69 16.03 -37.46
N TYR A 301 5.17 15.91 -38.70
CA TYR A 301 4.78 16.76 -39.81
C TYR A 301 3.68 16.05 -40.60
N ILE A 302 2.42 16.41 -40.31
CA ILE A 302 1.25 15.73 -40.84
C ILE A 302 0.38 16.74 -41.57
N ASN A 303 -0.06 16.40 -42.78
CA ASN A 303 -0.93 17.27 -43.56
C ASN A 303 -2.34 17.36 -42.92
N PRO A 304 -2.76 18.54 -42.41
CA PRO A 304 -4.05 18.70 -41.71
C PRO A 304 -5.26 18.54 -42.63
N TYR A 305 -5.09 18.64 -43.95
CA TYR A 305 -6.17 18.40 -44.89
C TYR A 305 -6.41 16.91 -45.16
N LEU A 306 -5.44 16.04 -44.86
CA LEU A 306 -5.60 14.59 -44.97
C LEU A 306 -5.93 13.95 -43.62
N PHE A 307 -5.29 14.40 -42.55
CA PHE A 307 -5.41 13.80 -41.24
C PHE A 307 -5.71 14.86 -40.17
N THR A 308 -6.70 14.58 -39.33
CA THR A 308 -6.96 15.33 -38.10
C THR A 308 -6.38 14.55 -36.93
N VAL A 309 -5.65 15.22 -36.03
CA VAL A 309 -5.08 14.58 -34.83
C VAL A 309 -5.70 15.22 -33.58
N SER A 310 -6.22 14.37 -32.71
CA SER A 310 -6.73 14.74 -31.39
C SER A 310 -5.86 14.15 -30.29
N TRP A 311 -5.67 14.89 -29.20
CA TRP A 311 -4.83 14.44 -28.09
C TRP A 311 -5.67 13.80 -27.01
N GLN A 312 -5.20 12.66 -26.52
CA GLN A 312 -5.85 11.94 -25.42
C GLN A 312 -4.82 11.48 -24.39
N PRO A 313 -5.20 11.40 -23.10
CA PRO A 313 -4.28 10.94 -22.07
C PRO A 313 -3.90 9.48 -22.30
N GLN A 314 -2.63 9.16 -22.06
CA GLN A 314 -2.15 7.78 -22.07
C GLN A 314 -2.82 6.98 -20.94
N THR A 315 -3.10 5.70 -21.19
CA THR A 315 -3.67 4.83 -20.16
C THR A 315 -2.59 4.48 -19.14
N LEU A 316 -2.76 4.95 -17.90
CA LEU A 316 -1.87 4.65 -16.78
C LEU A 316 -2.50 3.57 -15.90
N ILE A 317 -1.75 2.52 -15.62
CA ILE A 317 -2.12 1.47 -14.68
C ILE A 317 -1.15 1.54 -13.51
N GLU A 318 -1.65 1.81 -12.32
CA GLU A 318 -0.82 1.93 -11.13
C GLU A 318 -0.38 0.57 -10.58
N GLN A 319 0.63 0.56 -9.71
CA GLN A 319 1.04 -0.66 -9.02
C GLN A 319 -0.12 -1.21 -8.16
N GLY A 320 -0.40 -2.50 -8.24
CA GLY A 320 -1.55 -3.10 -7.54
C GLY A 320 -2.89 -2.90 -8.27
N GLU A 321 -2.83 -2.49 -9.53
CA GLU A 321 -3.95 -2.52 -10.48
C GLU A 321 -3.60 -3.43 -11.67
N ALA A 322 -4.62 -3.94 -12.34
CA ALA A 322 -4.53 -4.68 -13.58
C ALA A 322 -5.54 -4.12 -14.58
N GLY A 323 -5.10 -3.82 -15.81
CA GLY A 323 -5.96 -3.33 -16.87
C GLY A 323 -6.51 -4.48 -17.69
N VAL A 324 -7.83 -4.70 -17.64
CA VAL A 324 -8.51 -5.62 -18.55
C VAL A 324 -8.82 -4.89 -19.84
N LEU A 325 -8.27 -5.38 -20.95
CA LEU A 325 -8.47 -4.79 -22.28
C LEU A 325 -9.72 -5.37 -22.92
N ILE A 326 -10.59 -4.50 -23.46
CA ILE A 326 -11.76 -4.89 -24.25
C ILE A 326 -11.56 -4.33 -25.64
N SER A 327 -11.39 -5.20 -26.63
CA SER A 327 -11.21 -4.78 -28.02
C SER A 327 -12.55 -4.66 -28.73
N ASN A 328 -12.77 -3.52 -29.39
CA ASN A 328 -13.90 -3.29 -30.29
C ASN A 328 -13.57 -3.66 -31.74
N ILE A 329 -12.30 -3.95 -32.03
CA ILE A 329 -11.78 -4.31 -33.35
C ILE A 329 -11.32 -5.77 -33.37
N GLY A 330 -11.04 -6.30 -34.56
CA GLY A 330 -10.58 -7.68 -34.75
C GLY A 330 -11.67 -8.62 -35.28
N LEU A 331 -11.32 -9.89 -35.36
CA LEU A 331 -12.21 -10.94 -35.88
C LEU A 331 -13.39 -11.18 -34.94
N ASP A 332 -14.55 -11.51 -35.49
CA ASP A 332 -15.71 -11.85 -34.67
C ASP A 332 -15.46 -13.21 -33.97
N PRO A 333 -15.62 -13.30 -32.64
CA PRO A 333 -15.28 -14.51 -31.89
C PRO A 333 -16.24 -15.69 -32.10
N SER A 334 -17.30 -15.52 -32.90
CA SER A 334 -18.31 -16.55 -33.20
C SER A 334 -17.72 -17.84 -33.81
N GLY A 335 -16.52 -17.78 -34.39
CA GLY A 335 -15.83 -18.93 -35.00
C GLY A 335 -14.78 -19.62 -34.11
N LEU A 336 -14.58 -19.16 -32.86
CA LEU A 336 -13.65 -19.81 -31.94
C LEU A 336 -14.30 -21.08 -31.34
N GLU A 337 -13.71 -22.25 -31.65
CA GLU A 337 -13.99 -23.48 -30.90
C GLU A 337 -13.64 -23.24 -29.43
N HIS A 338 -14.64 -23.41 -28.57
CA HIS A 338 -14.48 -23.24 -27.14
C HIS A 338 -13.63 -24.37 -26.58
N ASP A 339 -12.58 -24.02 -25.86
CA ASP A 339 -11.80 -24.96 -25.06
C ASP A 339 -12.67 -25.42 -23.87
N GLY A 340 -13.54 -26.41 -24.13
CA GLY A 340 -13.84 -27.53 -23.23
C GLY A 340 -14.56 -27.30 -21.89
N THR A 341 -15.10 -26.13 -21.56
CA THR A 341 -16.02 -26.00 -20.41
C THR A 341 -17.40 -25.52 -20.85
N GLU A 342 -18.24 -26.51 -21.18
CA GLU A 342 -19.68 -26.39 -21.36
C GLU A 342 -20.33 -25.77 -20.12
N ILE A 343 -21.03 -24.66 -20.32
CA ILE A 343 -22.40 -24.54 -19.81
C ILE A 343 -23.22 -24.21 -21.06
N GLU A 344 -23.96 -25.18 -21.56
CA GLU A 344 -25.06 -24.93 -22.48
C GLU A 344 -26.03 -23.95 -21.79
N SER A 345 -25.96 -22.68 -22.15
CA SER A 345 -26.99 -21.70 -21.81
C SER A 345 -27.76 -21.38 -23.08
N ASP A 346 -29.00 -21.88 -23.12
CA ASP A 346 -30.01 -21.72 -24.17
C ASP A 346 -30.58 -20.29 -24.22
N ASP A 347 -29.72 -19.27 -24.22
CA ASP A 347 -30.16 -17.88 -24.26
C ASP A 347 -29.47 -17.11 -25.39
N LYS A 348 -30.30 -16.35 -26.10
CA LYS A 348 -30.01 -15.49 -27.26
C LYS A 348 -29.03 -14.33 -27.00
N TYR A 349 -28.28 -14.38 -25.91
CA TYR A 349 -27.24 -13.43 -25.53
C TYR A 349 -25.90 -14.17 -25.55
N HIS A 350 -25.17 -14.08 -26.66
CA HIS A 350 -23.80 -14.56 -26.76
C HIS A 350 -23.02 -14.11 -25.53
N ALA A 351 -22.72 -15.05 -24.63
CA ALA A 351 -21.90 -14.81 -23.46
C ALA A 351 -20.59 -14.21 -23.98
N ARG A 352 -20.27 -12.98 -23.57
CA ARG A 352 -19.04 -12.31 -23.99
C ARG A 352 -17.89 -13.20 -23.53
N TYR A 353 -17.24 -13.96 -24.40
CA TYR A 353 -16.17 -14.84 -23.97
C TYR A 353 -14.89 -14.03 -23.74
N VAL A 354 -14.02 -14.56 -22.87
CA VAL A 354 -12.64 -14.07 -22.79
C VAL A 354 -11.90 -14.63 -24.00
N VAL A 355 -11.49 -13.74 -24.90
CA VAL A 355 -10.92 -14.08 -26.21
C VAL A 355 -9.40 -13.87 -26.22
N PRO A 356 -8.65 -14.62 -27.05
CA PRO A 356 -7.23 -14.33 -27.28
C PRO A 356 -7.04 -13.03 -28.08
N ALA A 357 -5.80 -12.55 -28.11
CA ALA A 357 -5.40 -11.37 -28.87
C ALA A 357 -5.85 -11.44 -30.35
N GLY A 358 -6.42 -10.34 -30.85
CA GLY A 358 -6.83 -10.20 -32.26
C GLY A 358 -8.32 -10.45 -32.52
N TYR A 359 -9.08 -10.89 -31.52
CA TYR A 359 -10.54 -11.02 -31.60
C TYR A 359 -11.24 -9.87 -30.89
N ARG A 360 -12.43 -9.53 -31.38
CA ARG A 360 -13.32 -8.56 -30.73
C ARG A 360 -13.85 -9.15 -29.42
N GLY A 361 -13.75 -8.40 -28.32
CA GLY A 361 -14.20 -8.83 -27.00
C GLY A 361 -13.19 -8.59 -25.88
N ILE A 362 -13.46 -9.19 -24.72
CA ILE A 362 -12.64 -9.07 -23.51
C ILE A 362 -11.38 -9.92 -23.70
N GLN A 363 -10.20 -9.31 -23.65
CA GLN A 363 -8.94 -10.00 -23.90
C GLN A 363 -8.52 -10.85 -22.69
N LYS A 364 -7.95 -12.03 -22.96
CA LYS A 364 -7.38 -12.94 -21.94
C LYS A 364 -6.17 -12.32 -21.25
N ASP A 365 -5.32 -11.65 -22.01
CA ASP A 365 -4.10 -11.04 -21.48
C ASP A 365 -4.43 -9.71 -20.82
N VAL A 366 -3.93 -9.54 -19.59
CA VAL A 366 -4.09 -8.32 -18.81
C VAL A 366 -2.85 -7.44 -18.91
N LEU A 367 -3.09 -6.14 -18.85
CA LEU A 367 -2.03 -5.13 -18.79
C LEU A 367 -1.56 -5.00 -17.34
N GLY A 368 -0.26 -5.21 -17.13
CA GLY A 368 0.39 -4.98 -15.84
C GLY A 368 0.58 -3.48 -15.53
N PRO A 369 1.17 -3.13 -14.38
CA PRO A 369 1.42 -1.74 -14.03
C PRO A 369 2.39 -1.08 -15.03
N GLY A 370 2.03 0.10 -15.53
CA GLY A 370 2.77 0.79 -16.58
C GLY A 370 1.92 1.82 -17.31
N ALA A 371 2.57 2.58 -18.19
CA ALA A 371 1.90 3.53 -19.07
C ALA A 371 1.79 2.93 -20.48
N TYR A 372 0.58 2.84 -21.02
CA TYR A 372 0.30 2.19 -22.29
C TYR A 372 -0.32 3.16 -23.29
N ASN A 373 0.26 3.20 -24.49
CA ASN A 373 -0.27 3.96 -25.61
C ASN A 373 -1.36 3.12 -26.28
N ILE A 374 -2.60 3.26 -25.80
CA ILE A 374 -3.76 2.48 -26.27
C ILE A 374 -4.76 3.44 -26.88
N ASN A 375 -5.22 3.12 -28.09
CA ASN A 375 -6.29 3.85 -28.75
C ASN A 375 -7.63 3.60 -28.05
N PRO A 376 -8.26 4.60 -27.40
CA PRO A 376 -9.51 4.38 -26.67
C PRO A 376 -10.73 4.23 -27.58
N MET A 377 -10.61 4.57 -28.88
CA MET A 377 -11.66 4.29 -29.86
C MET A 377 -11.69 2.80 -30.22
N ALA A 378 -10.51 2.18 -30.32
CA ALA A 378 -10.37 0.76 -30.67
C ALA A 378 -10.48 -0.16 -29.44
N TYR A 379 -9.99 0.29 -28.28
CA TYR A 379 -9.93 -0.52 -27.07
C TYR A 379 -10.47 0.24 -25.85
N ARG A 380 -11.21 -0.46 -24.99
CA ARG A 380 -11.63 0.06 -23.69
C ARG A 380 -10.89 -0.66 -22.59
N VAL A 381 -10.19 0.08 -21.73
CA VAL A 381 -9.46 -0.49 -20.59
C VAL A 381 -10.30 -0.35 -19.33
N VAL A 382 -10.56 -1.46 -18.65
CA VAL A 382 -11.20 -1.49 -17.33
C VAL A 382 -10.14 -1.80 -16.29
N ILE A 383 -9.87 -0.84 -15.41
CA ILE A 383 -8.87 -0.97 -14.36
C ILE A 383 -9.48 -1.71 -13.17
N ILE A 384 -8.86 -2.81 -12.76
CA ILE A 384 -9.26 -3.64 -11.63
C ILE A 384 -8.17 -3.59 -10.56
N GLN A 385 -8.56 -3.31 -9.32
CA GLN A 385 -7.64 -3.32 -8.19
C GLN A 385 -7.29 -4.78 -7.82
N THR A 386 -6.00 -5.09 -7.76
CA THR A 386 -5.49 -6.43 -7.39
C THR A 386 -4.96 -6.47 -5.96
N ARG A 387 -4.89 -5.32 -5.29
CA ARG A 387 -4.61 -5.22 -3.84
C ARG A 387 -5.73 -5.87 -3.02
N THR A 388 -5.38 -6.33 -1.82
CA THR A 388 -6.36 -6.86 -0.86
C THR A 388 -7.36 -5.77 -0.49
N ARG A 389 -8.64 -6.05 -0.67
CA ARG A 389 -9.76 -5.21 -0.26
C ARG A 389 -10.46 -5.85 0.94
N SER A 390 -10.90 -5.02 1.88
CA SER A 390 -11.69 -5.44 3.04
C SER A 390 -13.13 -4.99 2.88
N LEU A 391 -14.06 -5.93 2.96
CA LEU A 391 -15.50 -5.68 3.06
C LEU A 391 -15.92 -5.88 4.51
N ASP A 392 -16.63 -4.90 5.05
CA ASP A 392 -17.12 -4.90 6.43
C ASP A 392 -18.64 -4.83 6.43
N TRP A 393 -19.28 -5.77 7.14
CA TRP A 393 -20.69 -5.80 7.49
C TRP A 393 -20.82 -5.40 8.95
N SER A 394 -21.02 -4.11 9.26
CA SER A 394 -21.11 -3.61 10.65
C SER A 394 -22.14 -2.51 10.81
N ALA A 395 -22.73 -2.40 12.01
CA ALA A 395 -23.74 -1.38 12.31
C ALA A 395 -23.12 0.03 12.45
N GLU A 396 -21.92 0.11 13.02
CA GLU A 396 -21.26 1.37 13.42
C GLU A 396 -20.85 2.25 12.23
N ARG A 397 -20.42 1.64 11.11
CA ARG A 397 -20.00 2.39 9.91
C ARG A 397 -21.16 2.94 9.08
N MET A 398 -22.39 2.48 9.27
CA MET A 398 -23.55 3.13 8.62
C MET A 398 -23.73 4.58 9.09
N GLN A 399 -23.31 4.90 10.33
CA GLN A 399 -23.45 6.23 10.93
C GLN A 399 -22.42 7.24 10.36
N ASN A 400 -21.20 6.79 10.06
CA ASN A 400 -20.10 7.62 9.53
C ASN A 400 -20.00 7.47 8.00
N ARG A 401 -20.90 8.16 7.31
CA ARG A 401 -21.13 8.07 5.86
C ARG A 401 -19.96 8.66 5.05
N ALA A 402 -18.97 7.84 4.69
CA ALA A 402 -18.08 8.14 3.56
C ALA A 402 -18.75 7.64 2.26
N PRO A 403 -18.89 8.47 1.20
CA PRO A 403 -19.67 8.16 0.01
C PRO A 403 -19.13 7.04 -0.90
N GLU A 404 -17.96 6.45 -0.61
CA GLU A 404 -17.24 5.57 -1.55
C GLU A 404 -17.05 4.12 -1.11
N ALA A 405 -17.49 3.73 0.09
CA ALA A 405 -17.41 2.35 0.57
C ALA A 405 -18.78 1.67 0.51
N ASN A 406 -18.85 0.51 -0.15
CA ASN A 406 -19.99 -0.41 -0.01
C ASN A 406 -20.02 -0.91 1.44
N ILE A 407 -20.75 -0.20 2.29
CA ILE A 407 -20.96 -0.55 3.70
C ILE A 407 -22.26 -1.32 3.75
N PHE A 408 -22.16 -2.62 4.02
CA PHE A 408 -23.33 -3.47 4.19
C PHE A 408 -23.73 -3.49 5.67
N GLY A 409 -25.02 -3.68 5.94
CA GLY A 409 -25.51 -3.84 7.30
C GLY A 409 -25.07 -5.17 7.91
N PRO A 410 -25.10 -5.29 9.25
CA PRO A 410 -24.85 -6.55 9.93
C PRO A 410 -25.90 -7.59 9.52
N PHE A 411 -25.47 -8.85 9.45
CA PHE A 411 -26.35 -9.95 9.06
C PHE A 411 -27.36 -10.25 10.17
N GLN A 412 -28.65 -10.21 9.85
CA GLN A 412 -29.72 -10.65 10.74
C GLN A 412 -29.98 -12.13 10.50
N VAL A 413 -29.64 -12.96 11.48
CA VAL A 413 -29.71 -14.42 11.38
C VAL A 413 -30.48 -15.00 12.55
N VAL A 414 -31.03 -16.21 12.38
CA VAL A 414 -31.75 -16.91 13.44
C VAL A 414 -30.98 -18.19 13.78
N SER A 415 -30.69 -18.38 15.06
CA SER A 415 -30.00 -19.56 15.57
C SER A 415 -30.87 -20.82 15.51
N HIS A 416 -30.26 -21.99 15.73
CA HIS A 416 -30.97 -23.27 15.78
C HIS A 416 -32.12 -23.30 16.82
N ASP A 417 -31.93 -22.62 17.95
CA ASP A 417 -32.87 -22.47 19.05
C ASP A 417 -33.92 -21.35 18.85
N GLY A 418 -33.93 -20.71 17.67
CA GLY A 418 -34.96 -19.75 17.27
C GLY A 418 -34.74 -18.32 17.75
N PHE A 419 -33.55 -17.99 18.26
CA PHE A 419 -33.23 -16.64 18.70
C PHE A 419 -32.66 -15.79 17.56
N PRO A 420 -33.13 -14.54 17.38
CA PRO A 420 -32.54 -13.62 16.42
C PRO A 420 -31.17 -13.13 16.93
N MET A 421 -30.18 -13.13 16.06
CA MET A 421 -28.82 -12.65 16.34
C MET A 421 -28.34 -11.74 15.23
N GLN A 422 -27.46 -10.78 15.58
CA GLN A 422 -26.78 -9.96 14.59
C GLN A 422 -25.30 -10.32 14.55
N ILE A 423 -24.79 -10.62 13.37
CA ILE A 423 -23.38 -10.97 13.18
C ILE A 423 -22.71 -9.91 12.32
N GLU A 424 -21.65 -9.35 12.86
CA GLU A 424 -20.76 -8.48 12.13
C GLU A 424 -19.59 -9.29 11.57
N VAL A 425 -19.30 -9.08 10.29
CA VAL A 425 -18.30 -9.85 9.55
C VAL A 425 -17.38 -8.90 8.81
N ARG A 426 -16.11 -9.28 8.72
CA ARG A 426 -15.09 -8.66 7.88
C ARG A 426 -14.51 -9.71 6.94
N CYS A 427 -14.66 -9.52 5.64
CA CYS A 427 -14.06 -10.37 4.62
C CYS A 427 -12.94 -9.63 3.90
N GLN A 428 -11.74 -10.19 3.91
CA GLN A 428 -10.62 -9.72 3.10
C GLN A 428 -10.47 -10.61 1.88
N TYR A 429 -10.53 -10.00 0.70
CA TYR A 429 -10.40 -10.71 -0.57
C TYR A 429 -9.42 -9.97 -1.49
N ARG A 430 -8.86 -10.68 -2.46
CA ARG A 430 -8.04 -10.12 -3.53
C ARG A 430 -8.40 -10.75 -4.86
N ILE A 431 -8.11 -10.04 -5.95
CA ILE A 431 -8.30 -10.53 -7.31
C ILE A 431 -6.93 -10.74 -7.93
N GLN A 432 -6.65 -11.94 -8.40
CA GLN A 432 -5.43 -12.21 -9.17
C GLN A 432 -5.54 -11.54 -10.55
N PRO A 433 -4.46 -10.93 -11.08
CA PRO A 433 -4.49 -10.26 -12.38
C PRO A 433 -5.02 -11.17 -13.51
N GLN A 434 -4.58 -12.43 -13.52
CA GLN A 434 -5.00 -13.45 -14.49
C GLN A 434 -6.50 -13.81 -14.45
N ASN A 435 -7.18 -13.56 -13.33
CA ASN A 435 -8.61 -13.81 -13.17
C ASN A 435 -9.48 -12.59 -13.50
N ALA A 436 -8.88 -11.39 -13.57
CA ALA A 436 -9.61 -10.13 -13.77
C ALA A 436 -10.48 -10.11 -15.05
N PRO A 437 -10.04 -10.63 -16.22
CA PRO A 437 -10.86 -10.65 -17.43
C PRO A 437 -12.18 -11.40 -17.24
N TYR A 438 -12.14 -12.52 -16.52
CA TYR A 438 -13.30 -13.38 -16.27
C TYR A 438 -14.28 -12.76 -15.28
N ILE A 439 -13.80 -11.92 -14.35
CA ILE A 439 -14.67 -11.16 -13.44
C ILE A 439 -15.39 -10.07 -14.22
N VAL A 440 -14.69 -9.31 -15.07
CA VAL A 440 -15.29 -8.29 -15.94
C VAL A 440 -16.29 -8.93 -16.92
N GLN A 441 -16.01 -10.15 -17.37
CA GLN A 441 -16.90 -10.92 -18.22
C GLN A 441 -18.25 -11.22 -17.56
N LYS A 442 -18.23 -11.76 -16.34
CA LYS A 442 -19.43 -12.22 -15.63
C LYS A 442 -20.23 -11.06 -15.00
N LEU A 443 -19.53 -10.03 -14.53
CA LEU A 443 -20.09 -9.07 -13.58
C LEU A 443 -19.92 -7.61 -14.02
N GLY A 444 -19.18 -7.33 -15.10
CA GLY A 444 -18.97 -5.98 -15.62
C GLY A 444 -18.02 -5.12 -14.78
N SER A 445 -18.30 -4.95 -13.48
CA SER A 445 -17.55 -4.08 -12.56
C SER A 445 -17.27 -4.74 -11.20
N VAL A 446 -16.27 -4.22 -10.48
CA VAL A 446 -15.94 -4.70 -9.11
C VAL A 446 -17.08 -4.39 -8.12
N ARG A 447 -17.83 -3.30 -8.34
CA ARG A 447 -18.97 -2.95 -7.46
C ARG A 447 -20.09 -3.98 -7.55
N GLU A 448 -20.38 -4.45 -8.77
CA GLU A 448 -21.36 -5.51 -9.01
C GLU A 448 -20.89 -6.86 -8.44
N LEU A 449 -19.58 -7.14 -8.44
CA LEU A 449 -19.03 -8.30 -7.75
C LEU A 449 -19.32 -8.25 -6.24
N GLU A 450 -19.09 -7.10 -5.60
CA GLU A 450 -19.32 -6.95 -4.16
C GLU A 450 -20.80 -7.07 -3.80
N SER A 451 -21.70 -6.41 -4.55
CA SER A 451 -23.14 -6.37 -4.23
C SER A 451 -23.92 -7.60 -4.66
N ASN A 452 -23.62 -8.18 -5.83
CA ASN A 452 -24.46 -9.20 -6.45
C ASN A 452 -23.92 -10.63 -6.22
N VAL A 453 -22.65 -10.77 -5.86
CA VAL A 453 -22.02 -12.09 -5.63
C VAL A 453 -21.52 -12.20 -4.21
N ILE A 454 -20.56 -11.38 -3.80
CA ILE A 454 -19.89 -11.56 -2.50
C ILE A 454 -20.88 -11.42 -1.34
N HIS A 455 -21.72 -10.38 -1.36
CA HIS A 455 -22.69 -10.17 -0.28
C HIS A 455 -23.74 -11.29 -0.16
N PRO A 456 -24.47 -11.70 -1.23
CA PRO A 456 -25.44 -12.79 -1.14
C PRO A 456 -24.82 -14.14 -0.76
N GLN A 457 -23.62 -14.46 -1.26
CA GLN A 457 -22.96 -15.72 -0.94
C GLN A 457 -22.52 -15.78 0.52
N ILE A 458 -21.92 -14.69 1.03
CA ILE A 458 -21.53 -14.60 2.44
C ILE A 458 -22.77 -14.62 3.35
N ASP A 459 -23.83 -13.87 3.03
CA ASP A 459 -25.09 -13.89 3.80
C ASP A 459 -25.67 -15.32 3.87
N GLY A 460 -25.75 -16.01 2.72
CA GLY A 460 -26.25 -17.37 2.64
C GLY A 460 -25.44 -18.37 3.48
N ILE A 461 -24.11 -18.30 3.41
CA ILE A 461 -23.21 -19.17 4.17
C ILE A 461 -23.34 -18.94 5.68
N PHE A 462 -23.31 -17.67 6.12
CA PHE A 462 -23.45 -17.35 7.54
C PHE A 462 -24.84 -17.72 8.09
N ARG A 463 -25.92 -17.51 7.32
CA ARG A 463 -27.26 -17.99 7.69
C ARG A 463 -27.28 -19.52 7.86
N ALA A 464 -26.78 -20.25 6.87
CA ALA A 464 -26.77 -21.72 6.89
C ALA A 464 -25.94 -22.29 8.04
N GLN A 465 -24.85 -21.62 8.41
CA GLN A 465 -23.99 -22.04 9.50
C GLN A 465 -24.62 -21.75 10.87
N VAL A 466 -25.16 -20.56 11.07
CA VAL A 466 -25.80 -20.16 12.33
C VAL A 466 -27.03 -21.01 12.65
N SER A 467 -27.75 -21.47 11.63
CA SER A 467 -28.89 -22.38 11.82
C SER A 467 -28.51 -23.78 12.35
N ARG A 468 -27.22 -24.14 12.39
CA ARG A 468 -26.74 -25.44 12.89
C ARG A 468 -26.39 -25.44 14.37
N SER A 469 -26.02 -24.30 14.93
CA SER A 469 -25.52 -24.17 16.31
C SER A 469 -26.46 -23.31 17.17
N PRO A 470 -26.71 -23.68 18.43
CA PRO A 470 -27.41 -22.80 19.38
C PRO A 470 -26.65 -21.49 19.59
N ALA A 471 -27.38 -20.41 19.90
CA ALA A 471 -26.83 -19.05 20.00
C ALA A 471 -25.62 -18.93 20.96
N ILE A 472 -25.71 -19.53 22.15
CA ILE A 472 -24.65 -19.49 23.17
C ILE A 472 -23.43 -20.31 22.75
N ALA A 473 -23.66 -21.49 22.18
CA ALA A 473 -22.59 -22.37 21.71
C ALA A 473 -21.81 -21.71 20.57
N TYR A 474 -22.50 -21.00 19.68
CA TYR A 474 -21.89 -20.24 18.59
C TYR A 474 -20.97 -19.12 19.11
N GLN A 475 -21.34 -18.45 20.21
CA GLN A 475 -20.48 -17.45 20.86
C GLN A 475 -19.27 -18.09 21.57
N GLN A 476 -19.46 -19.22 22.24
CA GLN A 476 -18.39 -19.93 22.96
C GLN A 476 -17.35 -20.55 22.00
N ASN A 477 -17.81 -21.19 20.92
CA ASN A 477 -16.97 -21.88 19.94
C ASN A 477 -16.66 -21.00 18.70
N ARG A 478 -16.62 -19.68 18.89
CA ARG A 478 -16.43 -18.70 17.79
C ARG A 478 -15.23 -18.98 16.89
N ALA A 479 -14.13 -19.50 17.44
CA ALA A 479 -12.93 -19.79 16.66
C ALA A 479 -13.15 -20.93 15.65
N GLU A 480 -13.88 -21.97 16.05
CA GLU A 480 -14.22 -23.10 15.17
C GLU A 480 -15.24 -22.67 14.12
N GLU A 481 -16.26 -21.91 14.54
CA GLU A 481 -17.27 -21.36 13.63
C GLU A 481 -16.63 -20.41 12.60
N GLN A 482 -15.72 -19.52 13.01
CA GLN A 482 -15.02 -18.65 12.06
C GLN A 482 -14.21 -19.45 11.03
N LYS A 483 -13.51 -20.50 11.44
CA LYS A 483 -12.72 -21.34 10.53
C LYS A 483 -13.61 -22.10 9.55
N ALA A 484 -14.76 -22.61 10.01
CA ALA A 484 -15.74 -23.27 9.16
C ALA A 484 -16.35 -22.29 8.14
N ALA A 485 -16.68 -21.07 8.57
CA ALA A 485 -17.20 -20.01 7.71
C ALA A 485 -16.17 -19.63 6.64
N GLU A 486 -14.91 -19.44 7.03
CA GLU A 486 -13.82 -19.08 6.12
C GLU A 486 -13.62 -20.13 5.02
N GLU A 487 -13.64 -21.42 5.37
CA GLU A 487 -13.47 -22.49 4.39
C GLU A 487 -14.68 -22.60 3.45
N ALA A 488 -15.91 -22.44 3.97
CA ALA A 488 -17.11 -22.43 3.14
C ALA A 488 -17.12 -21.24 2.15
N VAL A 489 -16.79 -20.03 2.62
CA VAL A 489 -16.70 -18.83 1.78
C VAL A 489 -15.59 -18.97 0.75
N ARG A 490 -14.44 -19.53 1.12
CA ARG A 490 -13.33 -19.82 0.20
C ARG A 490 -13.76 -20.78 -0.89
N HIS A 491 -14.40 -21.89 -0.54
CA HIS A 491 -14.84 -22.90 -1.51
C HIS A 491 -15.84 -22.34 -2.53
N ASP A 492 -16.79 -21.51 -2.08
CA ASP A 492 -17.81 -20.95 -2.97
C ASP A 492 -17.26 -19.84 -3.88
N LEU A 493 -16.44 -18.93 -3.34
CA LEU A 493 -15.89 -17.80 -4.09
C LEU A 493 -14.80 -18.19 -5.11
N VAL A 494 -14.21 -19.39 -5.00
CA VAL A 494 -13.30 -19.95 -6.01
C VAL A 494 -14.00 -20.13 -7.37
N ASN A 495 -15.30 -20.45 -7.40
CA ASN A 495 -16.08 -20.57 -8.65
C ASN A 495 -16.20 -19.22 -9.41
N TYR A 496 -16.07 -18.12 -8.67
CA TYR A 496 -16.06 -16.76 -9.18
C TYR A 496 -14.63 -16.23 -9.41
N ARG A 497 -13.61 -17.07 -9.17
CA ARG A 497 -12.18 -16.77 -9.33
C ARG A 497 -11.69 -15.62 -8.45
N VAL A 498 -12.29 -15.47 -7.28
CA VAL A 498 -11.91 -14.50 -6.25
C VAL A 498 -11.13 -15.21 -5.16
N ASP A 499 -9.95 -14.69 -4.79
CA ASP A 499 -9.14 -15.25 -3.72
C ASP A 499 -9.56 -14.63 -2.38
N VAL A 500 -10.06 -15.46 -1.47
CA VAL A 500 -10.40 -15.03 -0.10
C VAL A 500 -9.16 -15.19 0.80
N VAL A 501 -8.69 -14.08 1.36
CA VAL A 501 -7.54 -14.05 2.26
C VAL A 501 -7.96 -14.49 3.66
N SER A 502 -9.00 -13.87 4.20
CA SER A 502 -9.55 -14.23 5.52
C SER A 502 -10.99 -13.75 5.68
N VAL A 503 -11.76 -14.48 6.49
CA VAL A 503 -13.09 -14.07 6.94
C VAL A 503 -13.08 -14.06 8.45
N MET A 504 -13.36 -12.89 9.04
CA MET A 504 -13.41 -12.71 10.48
C MET A 504 -14.81 -12.33 10.91
N ILE A 505 -15.32 -13.00 11.94
CA ILE A 505 -16.46 -12.51 12.71
C ILE A 505 -15.88 -11.40 13.60
N THR A 506 -16.45 -10.20 13.63
CA THR A 506 -15.97 -9.10 14.49
C THR A 506 -16.78 -9.01 15.78
N ASN A 507 -18.10 -9.03 15.67
CA ASN A 507 -19.01 -8.96 16.81
C ASN A 507 -20.23 -9.87 16.61
N ILE A 508 -20.76 -10.39 17.73
CA ILE A 508 -21.97 -11.19 17.76
C ILE A 508 -22.89 -10.52 18.78
N VAL A 509 -23.99 -9.95 18.31
CA VAL A 509 -25.00 -9.32 19.16
C VAL A 509 -26.10 -10.33 19.42
N LEU A 510 -26.21 -10.73 20.68
CA LEU A 510 -27.25 -11.61 21.20
C LEU A 510 -28.36 -10.78 21.86
N PRO A 511 -29.61 -11.26 21.89
CA PRO A 511 -30.68 -10.64 22.68
C PRO A 511 -30.35 -10.61 24.18
N GLU A 512 -30.67 -9.52 24.88
CA GLU A 512 -30.37 -9.34 26.32
C GLU A 512 -31.03 -10.42 27.21
N GLU A 513 -32.18 -10.96 26.81
CA GLU A 513 -32.90 -12.02 27.53
C GLU A 513 -32.04 -13.29 27.69
N LEU A 514 -31.26 -13.65 26.67
CA LEU A 514 -30.35 -14.80 26.72
C LEU A 514 -29.12 -14.53 27.59
N MET A 515 -28.63 -13.29 27.61
CA MET A 515 -27.51 -12.92 28.48
C MET A 515 -27.92 -13.00 29.95
N HIS A 516 -29.09 -12.47 30.30
CA HIS A 516 -29.60 -12.54 31.67
C HIS A 516 -29.80 -13.97 32.16
N THR A 517 -30.39 -14.83 31.33
CA THR A 517 -30.59 -16.25 31.69
C THR A 517 -29.27 -17.01 31.80
N THR A 518 -28.28 -16.73 30.94
CA THR A 518 -26.95 -17.33 31.02
C THR A 518 -26.18 -16.84 32.24
N GLN A 519 -26.25 -15.54 32.55
CA GLN A 519 -25.67 -14.97 33.77
C GLN A 519 -26.30 -15.59 35.02
N GLN A 520 -27.63 -15.74 35.05
CA GLN A 520 -28.34 -16.41 36.15
C GLN A 520 -27.94 -17.88 36.27
N LYS A 521 -27.82 -18.61 35.16
CA LYS A 521 -27.36 -20.00 35.16
C LYS A 521 -25.93 -20.12 35.68
N ASN A 522 -25.02 -19.28 35.20
CA ASN A 522 -23.62 -19.27 35.66
C ASN A 522 -23.52 -18.87 37.14
N LEU A 523 -24.33 -17.91 37.60
CA LEU A 523 -24.39 -17.53 39.02
C LEU A 523 -24.92 -18.68 39.87
N ALA A 524 -26.00 -19.34 39.45
CA ALA A 524 -26.56 -20.50 40.15
C ALA A 524 -25.56 -21.67 40.21
N GLU A 525 -24.79 -21.89 39.15
CA GLU A 525 -23.76 -22.93 39.09
C GLU A 525 -22.56 -22.58 39.99
N GLN A 526 -22.15 -21.31 40.01
CA GLN A 526 -21.16 -20.81 40.97
C GLN A 526 -21.66 -20.91 42.42
N GLU A 527 -22.91 -20.54 42.70
CA GLU A 527 -23.53 -20.68 44.02
C GLU A 527 -23.60 -22.14 44.47
N LYS A 528 -23.98 -23.05 43.58
CA LYS A 528 -23.96 -24.50 43.84
C LYS A 528 -22.55 -24.99 44.18
N SER A 529 -21.56 -24.62 43.36
CA SER A 529 -20.16 -25.00 43.63
C SER A 529 -19.64 -24.44 44.95
N MET A 530 -20.04 -23.20 45.30
CA MET A 530 -19.72 -22.57 46.58
C MET A 530 -20.43 -23.26 47.75
N PHE A 531 -21.67 -23.71 47.56
CA PHE A 531 -22.43 -24.44 48.57
C PHE A 531 -21.85 -25.84 48.81
N ASP A 532 -21.48 -26.55 47.75
CA ASP A 532 -20.81 -27.85 47.82
C ASP A 532 -19.44 -27.72 48.49
N ALA A 533 -18.67 -26.67 48.16
CA ALA A 533 -17.41 -26.35 48.83
C ALA A 533 -17.60 -26.01 50.31
N LYS A 534 -18.66 -25.25 50.67
CA LYS A 534 -19.03 -24.96 52.06
C LYS A 534 -19.45 -26.22 52.81
N GLN A 535 -20.26 -27.09 52.22
CA GLN A 535 -20.66 -28.37 52.83
C GLN A 535 -19.44 -29.25 53.07
N GLN A 536 -18.52 -29.37 52.11
CA GLN A 536 -17.28 -30.14 52.29
C GLN A 536 -16.36 -29.55 53.36
N ALA A 537 -16.32 -28.21 53.49
CA ALA A 537 -15.56 -27.55 54.54
C ALA A 537 -16.18 -27.79 55.92
N GLU A 538 -17.50 -27.69 56.04
CA GLU A 538 -18.21 -27.89 57.30
C GLU A 538 -18.20 -29.36 57.72
N GLN A 539 -18.27 -30.30 56.77
CA GLN A 539 -18.14 -31.72 57.05
C GLN A 539 -16.74 -32.09 57.52
N ARG A 540 -15.69 -31.51 56.90
CA ARG A 540 -14.31 -31.61 57.41
C ARG A 540 -14.15 -31.02 58.80
N ARG A 541 -14.85 -29.91 59.10
CA ARG A 541 -14.86 -29.31 60.44
C ARG A 541 -15.54 -30.21 61.47
N ILE A 542 -16.67 -30.83 61.14
CA ILE A 542 -17.38 -31.80 62.01
C ILE A 542 -16.49 -33.02 62.26
N GLU A 543 -15.83 -33.57 61.25
CA GLU A 543 -14.86 -34.67 61.42
C GLU A 543 -13.69 -34.27 62.32
N PHE A 544 -13.16 -33.06 62.15
CA PHE A 544 -12.10 -32.54 63.02
C PHE A 544 -12.56 -32.37 64.48
N GLU A 545 -13.75 -31.80 64.72
CA GLU A 545 -14.33 -31.67 66.06
C GLU A 545 -14.63 -33.03 66.69
N LYS A 546 -15.12 -34.01 65.91
CA LYS A 546 -15.33 -35.38 66.37
C LYS A 546 -14.02 -36.05 66.78
N THR A 547 -12.99 -35.94 65.93
CA THR A 547 -11.64 -36.49 66.21
C THR A 547 -11.03 -35.85 67.45
N LYS A 548 -11.21 -34.54 67.63
CA LYS A 548 -10.78 -33.81 68.83
C LYS A 548 -11.52 -34.29 70.08
N THR A 549 -12.83 -34.47 70.00
CA THR A 549 -13.66 -34.94 71.12
C THR A 549 -13.31 -36.37 71.52
N GLU A 550 -13.04 -37.26 70.55
CA GLU A 550 -12.55 -38.62 70.81
C GLU A 550 -11.15 -38.63 71.45
N ALA A 551 -10.24 -37.75 71.01
CA ALA A 551 -8.93 -37.59 71.63
C ALA A 551 -9.03 -37.04 73.07
N ASP A 552 -9.88 -36.04 73.32
CA ASP A 552 -10.11 -35.48 74.65
C ASP A 552 -10.77 -36.51 75.59
N ALA A 553 -11.70 -37.33 75.09
CA ALA A 553 -12.28 -38.45 75.83
C ALA A 553 -11.21 -39.51 76.17
N GLN A 554 -10.30 -39.82 75.25
CA GLN A 554 -9.20 -40.75 75.50
C GLN A 554 -8.23 -40.23 76.58
N VAL A 555 -7.94 -38.92 76.62
CA VAL A 555 -7.16 -38.29 77.70
C VAL A 555 -7.83 -38.48 79.06
N SER A 556 -9.16 -38.37 79.13
CA SER A 556 -9.91 -38.60 80.38
C SER A 556 -9.90 -40.06 80.85
N ILE A 557 -9.90 -41.03 79.93
CA ILE A 557 -9.82 -42.46 80.27
C ILE A 557 -8.41 -42.80 80.79
N ILE A 558 -7.36 -42.27 80.17
CA ILE A 558 -5.97 -42.48 80.57
C ILE A 558 -5.69 -41.88 81.96
N THR A 559 -6.24 -40.69 82.28
CA THR A 559 -6.09 -40.09 83.62
C THR A 559 -6.83 -40.88 84.70
N ALA A 560 -8.01 -41.45 84.39
CA ALA A 560 -8.73 -42.32 85.31
C ALA A 560 -7.97 -43.65 85.57
N GLU A 561 -7.42 -44.30 84.54
CA GLU A 561 -6.58 -45.50 84.70
C GLU A 561 -5.29 -45.23 85.49
N ALA A 562 -4.64 -44.10 85.24
CA ALA A 562 -3.47 -43.67 86.00
C ALA A 562 -3.81 -43.44 87.47
N GLY A 563 -4.96 -42.82 87.77
CA GLY A 563 -5.45 -42.63 89.14
C GLY A 563 -5.69 -43.95 89.88
N ILE A 564 -6.25 -44.97 89.22
CA ILE A 564 -6.47 -46.30 89.81
C ILE A 564 -5.13 -46.99 90.13
N LYS A 565 -4.14 -46.90 89.24
CA LYS A 565 -2.80 -47.45 89.48
C LYS A 565 -2.07 -46.75 90.63
N VAL A 566 -2.17 -45.43 90.75
CA VAL A 566 -1.59 -44.67 91.86
C VAL A 566 -2.18 -45.11 93.19
N ALA A 567 -3.52 -45.24 93.27
CA ALA A 567 -4.20 -45.72 94.48
C ALA A 567 -3.79 -47.17 94.86
N GLN A 568 -3.62 -48.07 93.88
CA GLN A 568 -3.10 -49.42 94.12
C GLN A 568 -1.66 -49.43 94.64
N HIS A 569 -0.80 -48.56 94.11
CA HIS A 569 0.60 -48.46 94.56
C HIS A 569 0.71 -47.84 95.95
N GLU A 570 -0.11 -46.84 96.28
CA GLU A 570 -0.19 -46.28 97.64
C GLU A 570 -0.68 -47.33 98.65
N ALA A 571 -1.71 -48.11 98.33
CA ALA A 571 -2.19 -49.19 99.20
C ALA A 571 -1.09 -50.24 99.49
N ARG A 572 -0.33 -50.65 98.46
CA ARG A 572 0.81 -51.56 98.64
C ARG A 572 1.94 -50.97 99.48
N GLN A 573 2.21 -49.67 99.36
CA GLN A 573 3.22 -49.00 100.20
C GLN A 573 2.82 -48.96 101.68
N VAL A 574 1.53 -48.82 101.98
CA VAL A 574 1.02 -48.82 103.35
C VAL A 574 1.12 -50.22 103.98
N GLU A 575 0.81 -51.29 103.24
CA GLU A 575 0.97 -52.68 103.73
C GLU A 575 2.43 -53.04 104.04
N GLU A 576 3.37 -52.69 103.16
CA GLU A 576 4.80 -52.98 103.37
C GLU A 576 5.39 -52.20 104.56
N ARG A 577 4.97 -50.93 104.76
CA ARG A 577 5.33 -50.17 105.97
C ARG A 577 4.79 -50.81 107.24
N ALA A 578 3.53 -51.25 107.24
CA ALA A 578 2.93 -51.93 108.39
C ALA A 578 3.60 -53.28 108.71
N ARG A 579 4.04 -54.04 107.69
CA ARG A 579 4.85 -55.26 107.87
C ARG A 579 6.23 -54.97 108.45
N GLY A 580 6.89 -53.91 108.00
CA GLY A 580 8.17 -53.46 108.54
C GLY A 580 8.09 -53.11 110.04
N ASP A 581 7.05 -52.38 110.43
CA ASP A 581 6.81 -52.00 111.82
C ASP A 581 6.47 -53.22 112.71
N ALA A 582 5.68 -54.18 112.21
CA ALA A 582 5.38 -55.41 112.95
C ALA A 582 6.64 -56.25 113.22
N ASN A 583 7.54 -56.38 112.25
CA ASN A 583 8.80 -57.09 112.44
C ASN A 583 9.74 -56.36 113.42
N ARG A 584 9.76 -55.03 113.39
CA ARG A 584 10.53 -54.21 114.34
C ARG A 584 10.05 -54.40 115.78
N ILE A 585 8.74 -54.44 116.00
CA ILE A 585 8.14 -54.66 117.33
C ILE A 585 8.46 -56.07 117.85
N ARG A 586 8.39 -57.10 116.99
CA ARG A 586 8.70 -58.49 117.39
C ARG A 586 10.16 -58.66 117.80
N MET A 587 11.08 -58.04 117.05
CA MET A 587 12.52 -58.10 117.31
C MET A 587 12.91 -57.35 118.60
N LEU A 588 12.27 -56.22 118.89
CA LEU A 588 12.45 -55.50 120.16
C LEU A 588 11.92 -56.30 121.36
N ALA A 589 10.77 -56.96 121.21
CA ALA A 589 10.20 -57.80 122.27
C ALA A 589 11.08 -59.03 122.59
N GLU A 590 11.69 -59.67 121.58
CA GLU A 590 12.66 -60.76 121.80
C GLU A 590 13.95 -60.27 122.48
N ALA A 591 14.44 -59.08 122.12
CA ALA A 591 15.62 -58.49 122.75
C ALA A 591 15.40 -58.16 124.24
N ASP A 592 14.23 -57.62 124.60
CA ASP A 592 13.87 -57.33 126.00
C ASP A 592 13.63 -58.60 126.83
N ALA A 593 13.11 -59.67 126.22
CA ALA A 593 12.96 -60.97 126.88
C ALA A 593 14.34 -61.57 127.22
N MET A 594 15.29 -61.56 126.29
CA MET A 594 16.66 -62.05 126.54
C MET A 594 17.40 -61.23 127.60
N LYS A 595 17.24 -59.90 127.57
CA LYS A 595 17.85 -59.01 128.57
C LYS A 595 17.33 -59.30 129.98
N THR A 596 16.02 -59.49 130.12
CA THR A 596 15.38 -59.80 131.41
C THR A 596 15.81 -61.18 131.94
N GLN A 597 15.95 -62.17 131.06
CA GLN A 597 16.41 -63.51 131.46
C GLN A 597 17.87 -63.49 131.95
N GLN A 598 18.77 -62.78 131.26
CA GLN A 598 20.18 -62.66 131.67
C GLN A 598 20.34 -61.88 132.99
N VAL A 599 19.53 -60.85 133.23
CA VAL A 599 19.51 -60.13 134.51
C VAL A 599 18.96 -61.02 135.62
N GLY A 600 17.89 -61.77 135.37
CA GLY A 600 17.31 -62.71 136.34
C GLY A 600 18.27 -63.83 136.75
N ASP A 601 19.00 -64.41 135.79
CA ASP A 601 20.01 -65.44 136.07
C ASP A 601 21.20 -64.89 136.87
N ALA A 602 21.62 -63.65 136.61
CA ALA A 602 22.68 -62.98 137.36
C ALA A 602 22.26 -62.66 138.80
N GLU A 603 21.02 -62.19 139.02
CA GLU A 603 20.47 -61.92 140.35
C GLU A 603 20.26 -63.20 141.16
N ALA A 604 19.77 -64.27 140.51
CA ALA A 604 19.63 -65.59 141.14
C ALA A 604 20.98 -66.17 141.59
N GLY A 605 22.03 -65.97 140.80
CA GLY A 605 23.41 -66.33 141.16
C GLY A 605 23.88 -65.60 142.43
N VAL A 606 23.68 -64.28 142.50
CA VAL A 606 24.08 -63.47 143.68
C VAL A 606 23.32 -63.90 144.94
N ILE A 607 22.01 -64.16 144.84
CA ILE A 607 21.19 -64.58 145.99
C ILE A 607 21.59 -65.98 146.48
N ARG A 608 21.81 -66.95 145.57
CA ARG A 608 22.25 -68.30 145.95
C ARG A 608 23.60 -68.27 146.67
N THR A 609 24.55 -67.48 146.18
CA THR A 609 25.89 -67.37 146.79
C THR A 609 25.83 -66.68 148.17
N LYS A 610 24.97 -65.66 148.33
CA LYS A 610 24.72 -65.02 149.64
C LYS A 610 24.02 -65.97 150.62
N GLY A 611 23.05 -66.76 150.15
CA GLY A 611 22.33 -67.75 150.97
C GLY A 611 23.23 -68.90 151.43
N GLU A 612 24.09 -69.43 150.56
CA GLU A 612 25.08 -70.45 150.92
C GLU A 612 26.13 -69.92 151.92
N ALA A 613 26.58 -68.66 151.75
CA ALA A 613 27.48 -68.02 152.69
C ALA A 613 26.84 -67.80 154.08
N GLN A 614 25.56 -67.36 154.12
CA GLN A 614 24.82 -67.22 155.38
C GLN A 614 24.57 -68.57 156.05
N ALA A 615 24.16 -69.59 155.30
CA ALA A 615 23.93 -70.93 155.86
C ALA A 615 25.22 -71.54 156.42
N LYS A 616 26.36 -71.32 155.76
CA LYS A 616 27.67 -71.75 156.26
C LYS A 616 28.07 -70.98 157.52
N ALA A 617 27.86 -69.65 157.55
CA ALA A 617 28.08 -68.85 158.75
C ALA A 617 27.19 -69.27 159.94
N TYR A 618 25.93 -69.64 159.69
CA TYR A 618 25.03 -70.16 160.71
C TYR A 618 25.46 -71.54 161.22
N ARG A 619 25.92 -72.44 160.34
CA ARG A 619 26.47 -73.75 160.77
C ARG A 619 27.73 -73.58 161.61
N ASP A 620 28.66 -72.73 161.17
CA ASP A 620 29.90 -72.45 161.90
C ASP A 620 29.62 -71.79 163.27
N GLN A 621 28.57 -70.96 163.37
CA GLN A 621 28.11 -70.38 164.64
C GLN A 621 27.47 -71.41 165.58
N VAL A 622 26.74 -72.39 165.05
CA VAL A 622 26.11 -73.45 165.86
C VAL A 622 27.14 -74.47 166.37
N ASP A 623 28.17 -74.80 165.58
CA ASP A 623 29.23 -75.73 166.00
C ASP A 623 30.19 -75.13 167.04
N ALA A 624 30.36 -73.80 167.08
CA ALA A 624 31.27 -73.12 168.02
C ALA A 624 30.61 -72.71 169.35
N LEU A 625 29.27 -72.62 169.44
CA LEU A 625 28.53 -72.14 170.61
C LEU A 625 27.30 -73.03 170.88
N THR A 626 27.32 -73.75 172.00
CA THR A 626 26.22 -74.60 172.51
C THR A 626 24.84 -73.92 172.49
N ALA A 627 23.80 -74.72 172.19
CA ALA A 627 22.44 -74.34 171.80
C ALA A 627 21.65 -73.33 172.67
N GLN A 628 22.09 -73.01 173.90
CA GLN A 628 21.47 -71.97 174.74
C GLN A 628 22.09 -70.57 174.56
N GLY A 629 23.27 -70.46 173.92
CA GLY A 629 23.93 -69.17 173.65
C GLY A 629 23.38 -68.45 172.41
N VAL A 630 23.05 -69.21 171.36
CA VAL A 630 22.62 -68.67 170.05
C VAL A 630 21.27 -67.95 170.15
N THR A 631 20.31 -68.50 170.92
CA THR A 631 19.00 -67.86 171.11
C THR A 631 19.06 -66.50 171.78
N THR A 632 20.04 -66.27 172.66
CA THR A 632 20.15 -65.01 173.41
C THR A 632 20.80 -63.91 172.57
N VAL A 633 21.76 -64.29 171.71
CA VAL A 633 22.40 -63.35 170.75
C VAL A 633 21.42 -62.98 169.62
N GLU A 634 20.64 -63.95 169.11
CA GLU A 634 19.64 -63.70 168.06
C GLU A 634 18.51 -62.78 168.57
N VAL A 635 18.04 -62.98 169.82
CA VAL A 635 17.02 -62.12 170.44
C VAL A 635 17.55 -60.70 170.67
N MET A 636 18.79 -60.53 171.15
CA MET A 636 19.42 -59.20 171.27
C MET A 636 19.61 -58.51 169.90
N LYS A 637 19.98 -59.26 168.86
CA LYS A 637 20.20 -58.71 167.51
C LYS A 637 18.88 -58.35 166.82
N ALA A 638 17.82 -59.13 167.04
CA ALA A 638 16.47 -58.81 166.58
C ALA A 638 15.90 -57.58 167.31
N ILE A 639 16.21 -57.37 168.59
CA ILE A 639 15.81 -56.17 169.36
C ILE A 639 16.62 -54.93 168.94
N SER A 640 17.87 -55.07 168.49
CA SER A 640 18.72 -53.97 167.99
C SER A 640 18.42 -53.57 166.54
N ALA A 641 18.11 -54.52 165.65
CA ALA A 641 17.84 -54.24 164.24
C ALA A 641 16.40 -53.72 163.99
N ALA A 642 15.46 -53.98 164.91
CA ALA A 642 14.08 -53.51 164.81
C ALA A 642 13.86 -52.07 165.30
N GLY A 643 14.89 -51.37 165.80
CA GLY A 643 14.82 -49.93 166.10
C GLY A 643 13.66 -49.49 167.00
N LEU A 644 13.16 -50.36 167.89
CA LEU A 644 12.01 -50.08 168.75
C LEU A 644 12.47 -49.40 170.06
N LYS A 645 12.14 -48.11 170.21
CA LYS A 645 12.15 -47.41 171.51
C LYS A 645 10.72 -47.27 172.00
N ILE A 646 10.45 -47.87 173.16
CA ILE A 646 9.17 -47.99 173.86
C ILE A 646 9.24 -47.13 175.12
N THR A 647 8.46 -46.05 175.17
CA THR A 647 7.81 -45.51 176.39
C THR A 647 6.67 -44.60 175.93
N PRO A 648 5.45 -44.70 176.50
CA PRO A 648 4.30 -43.86 176.15
C PRO A 648 4.27 -42.60 177.03
N ASP A 649 3.68 -41.51 176.54
CA ASP A 649 2.96 -40.58 177.40
C ASP A 649 1.76 -39.99 176.66
N ILE A 650 0.60 -40.30 177.21
CA ILE A 650 -0.70 -39.71 176.94
C ILE A 650 -0.76 -38.47 177.82
N HIS A 651 -1.30 -37.34 177.35
CA HIS A 651 -2.36 -36.66 178.10
C HIS A 651 -3.10 -35.64 177.22
N VAL A 652 -4.39 -35.95 177.05
CA VAL A 652 -5.46 -35.01 176.70
C VAL A 652 -5.77 -34.20 177.95
N SER A 653 -5.94 -32.88 177.80
CA SER A 653 -7.11 -32.16 178.31
C SER A 653 -6.96 -30.67 178.05
N GLY A 654 -7.94 -30.09 177.37
CA GLY A 654 -8.10 -28.65 177.31
C GLY A 654 -8.69 -28.10 178.60
N THR A 655 -8.38 -26.84 178.92
CA THR A 655 -9.31 -25.83 179.46
C THR A 655 -8.62 -24.44 179.38
N PRO A 656 -9.33 -23.31 179.56
CA PRO A 656 -9.29 -22.21 178.61
C PRO A 656 -8.71 -20.93 179.25
N GLY A 657 -8.38 -19.94 178.43
CA GLY A 657 -8.03 -18.63 178.92
C GLY A 657 -7.31 -17.84 177.86
N GLY A 658 -7.92 -16.75 177.42
CA GLY A 658 -7.49 -16.01 176.25
C GLY A 658 -6.19 -15.23 176.46
N GLY A 659 -5.55 -14.98 175.32
CA GLY A 659 -4.91 -13.70 175.02
C GLY A 659 -3.42 -13.66 175.24
N GLY A 660 -2.67 -13.57 174.14
CA GLY A 660 -1.33 -12.96 174.17
C GLY A 660 -0.29 -13.61 173.27
N ASP A 661 -0.42 -13.33 171.98
CA ASP A 661 0.67 -12.98 171.05
C ASP A 661 1.75 -14.01 170.59
N SER A 662 1.93 -13.97 169.26
CA SER A 662 3.09 -14.23 168.41
C SER A 662 4.00 -15.48 168.54
N GLY A 663 4.05 -16.28 167.45
CA GLY A 663 5.31 -16.93 166.99
C GLY A 663 5.28 -18.40 166.50
N GLY A 664 5.27 -18.61 165.16
CA GLY A 664 5.89 -19.75 164.42
C GLY A 664 5.15 -21.12 164.43
N LEU A 665 4.23 -21.53 163.53
CA LEU A 665 4.04 -21.45 162.06
C LEU A 665 4.90 -22.43 161.21
N VAL A 666 4.20 -23.42 160.62
CA VAL A 666 4.30 -23.94 159.23
C VAL A 666 4.86 -25.33 158.95
N GLN A 667 5.75 -25.92 159.72
CA GLN A 667 6.40 -27.16 159.26
C GLN A 667 6.68 -28.03 160.45
N VAL A 668 5.88 -29.02 160.80
CA VAL A 668 6.03 -30.35 160.19
C VAL A 668 4.81 -31.24 160.52
N LEU A 669 3.81 -30.73 161.25
CA LEU A 669 2.74 -31.53 161.87
C LEU A 669 1.37 -31.52 161.16
N LEU A 670 1.31 -31.16 159.86
CA LEU A 670 0.27 -31.70 158.97
C LEU A 670 0.69 -33.07 158.38
N ALA A 671 1.81 -33.63 158.88
CA ALA A 671 2.13 -35.05 158.99
C ALA A 671 1.10 -35.78 159.89
N GLN A 672 -0.15 -35.65 159.49
CA GLN A 672 -1.36 -36.14 160.09
C GLN A 672 -2.10 -36.75 158.90
N MET A 673 -1.63 -37.88 158.36
CA MET A 673 -2.08 -39.17 158.87
C MET A 673 -3.55 -39.15 159.35
N VAL A 674 -4.44 -38.69 158.45
CA VAL A 674 -5.64 -39.45 158.11
C VAL A 674 -5.40 -40.31 156.85
N GLN A 675 -4.15 -40.37 156.41
CA GLN A 675 -3.56 -41.24 155.38
C GLN A 675 -3.51 -42.71 155.85
N ASN A 676 -4.67 -43.30 156.13
CA ASN A 676 -4.97 -44.75 156.14
C ASN A 676 -6.39 -44.98 156.68
N LYS A 677 -7.16 -45.83 155.99
CA LYS A 677 -8.51 -46.34 156.35
C LYS A 677 -9.64 -45.33 156.17
N ALA A 678 -10.75 -45.63 155.52
CA ALA A 678 -11.44 -46.92 155.40
C ALA A 678 -12.28 -46.91 154.09
N SER A 679 -12.07 -47.79 153.11
CA SER A 679 -12.49 -49.21 153.02
C SER A 679 -14.01 -49.42 153.05
N GLY A 680 -14.54 -49.98 151.94
CA GLY A 680 -15.95 -50.26 151.64
C GLY A 680 -16.22 -50.20 150.11
N THR A 681 -15.85 -51.14 149.21
CA THR A 681 -16.05 -52.61 149.22
C THR A 681 -17.57 -52.90 149.04
N ASN A 682 -18.12 -53.66 148.07
CA ASN A 682 -17.84 -55.02 147.58
C ASN A 682 -18.90 -55.36 146.47
N ALA A 683 -18.88 -56.43 145.66
CA ALA A 683 -18.14 -57.69 145.60
C ALA A 683 -18.36 -58.35 144.22
N GLN A 684 -17.34 -59.02 143.67
CA GLN A 684 -17.22 -60.49 143.78
C GLN A 684 -15.75 -60.88 143.79
#